data_AF-A4RS81-F1
#
_entry.id   AF-A4RS81-F1
#
_cell.length_a   1.000
_cell.length_b   1.000
_cell.length_c   1.000
_cell.angle_alpha   90.00
_cell.angle_beta   90.00
_cell.angle_gamma   90.00
#
_symmetry.space_group_name_H-M   'P 1'
#
loop_
_entity.id
_entity.type
_entity.pdbx_description
1 polymer ?
#
loop_
_entity_poly.entity_id
_entity_poly.type
_entity_poly.pdbx_seq_one_letter_code
_entity_poly.pdbx_strand_id
1 'polypeptide(L)'
;MRRESLRVTRLRDLVEISPHVWEEYSDHSPGSVSELGSKQGQVFKELLLESPHFRVYSYNVLPSGEHSVKFLMGSPRMDSLDDVSRVTTVVANADEGLINLVPETNGSGFVAEIRFPLPELETRTKKNEGMSSTQIRERRLNGLVRALEEQIIDESLICLMEKGSDDRSVFTGEARLNKYFTGMRARPSELLHRGTCTSSSPTAGALQASRDMLLRLWDLEENADEALCEEVRERVEALFCDGNGRMVIHPSGTDAEMVPLLQAILASRALKRQAGLTDIKGDVVNIVCCAGEVGSGTTQAAEGKFFSSTVPLGGYGVVNGEELPAIHKLCNMKSIELVARSSVNGDLLDEYDDMVESTTRKALVENPHRVVVVHSVAGSKTGLCVPSPVVAEKLKSEFGDRIISVLDACQMRSGPSLIPRWLNEMGPVLMTSSKFYGGPSFGSGVFVPHACLAKMNEELEAEPASAVVDIAEACASYLTSYDIGPLMPRLHDAMPPGFCNTGLLLRWAAGLYEMESLNDATTNAGGTAVAEEKLRSWVFAMREEAQRHAPEIEFVQPIDYENEWQYGGVNTIISVRLRNPAGEYYSTPELKKIYGLMHSDISEHLADGSTDEERRVASKRCLTGQPVDIPEGPVLRVVLGAAQLTDLVSGAQTLEEMMKEDRDLFKKLVLISRQFLHLTSYEL
;
A
#
# COMPACT_ATOMS: atom_id res chain seq x y z
N MET A 1 -21.20 -9.29 -28.66
CA MET A 1 -20.58 -10.49 -28.08
C MET A 1 -20.41 -10.23 -26.59
N ARG A 2 -21.19 -10.90 -25.75
CA ARG A 2 -21.10 -10.80 -24.29
C ARG A 2 -19.78 -11.45 -23.84
N ARG A 3 -18.86 -10.67 -23.27
CA ARG A 3 -17.67 -11.22 -22.60
C ARG A 3 -18.12 -11.79 -21.26
N GLU A 4 -18.21 -13.11 -21.21
CA GLU A 4 -18.19 -13.87 -19.96
C GLU A 4 -16.81 -13.66 -19.31
N SER A 5 -16.75 -12.88 -18.23
CA SER A 5 -15.65 -12.85 -17.27
C SER A 5 -16.18 -12.21 -15.97
N LEU A 6 -17.16 -12.88 -15.38
CA LEU A 6 -17.59 -12.66 -14.00
C LEU A 6 -17.44 -14.00 -13.30
N ARG A 7 -16.22 -14.34 -12.90
CA ARG A 7 -15.96 -15.45 -11.97
C ARG A 7 -14.91 -14.98 -10.97
N VAL A 8 -15.35 -14.41 -9.85
CA VAL A 8 -14.64 -14.68 -8.60
C VAL A 8 -14.76 -16.17 -8.42
N THR A 9 -13.62 -16.84 -8.37
CA THR A 9 -13.60 -18.27 -8.08
C THR A 9 -13.67 -18.38 -6.57
N ARG A 10 -14.88 -18.40 -5.99
CA ARG A 10 -14.97 -18.75 -4.57
C ARG A 10 -14.45 -20.18 -4.45
N LEU A 11 -13.77 -20.51 -3.36
CA LEU A 11 -13.31 -21.89 -3.11
C LEU A 11 -14.50 -22.87 -3.18
N ARG A 12 -15.72 -22.41 -2.85
CA ARG A 12 -16.99 -23.15 -2.98
C ARG A 12 -17.52 -23.30 -4.42
N ASP A 13 -17.05 -22.49 -5.37
CA ASP A 13 -17.46 -22.54 -6.78
C ASP A 13 -16.53 -23.45 -7.61
N LEU A 14 -15.46 -23.97 -6.99
CA LEU A 14 -14.71 -25.10 -7.52
C LEU A 14 -15.60 -26.33 -7.49
N VAL A 15 -15.84 -26.92 -8.66
CA VAL A 15 -16.70 -28.08 -8.85
C VAL A 15 -16.33 -29.15 -7.83
N GLU A 16 -17.28 -29.44 -6.93
CA GLU A 16 -17.25 -30.66 -6.11
C GLU A 16 -17.11 -31.84 -7.05
N ILE A 17 -15.95 -32.52 -7.03
CA ILE A 17 -15.93 -33.91 -7.45
C ILE A 17 -16.67 -34.65 -6.34
N SER A 18 -17.95 -34.92 -6.60
CA SER A 18 -18.98 -35.33 -5.66
C SER A 18 -18.45 -36.14 -4.46
N PRO A 19 -18.57 -35.66 -3.20
CA PRO A 19 -18.09 -36.36 -2.00
C PRO A 19 -18.72 -37.75 -1.76
N HIS A 20 -19.70 -38.14 -2.58
CA HIS A 20 -20.49 -39.37 -2.48
C HIS A 20 -20.25 -40.39 -3.61
N VAL A 21 -19.39 -40.12 -4.60
CA VAL A 21 -19.11 -41.04 -5.73
C VAL A 21 -17.72 -41.71 -5.62
N TRP A 22 -17.11 -41.66 -4.44
CA TRP A 22 -15.76 -42.20 -4.23
C TRP A 22 -15.84 -43.69 -3.88
N GLU A 23 -15.70 -44.55 -4.89
CA GLU A 23 -15.61 -46.00 -4.71
C GLU A 23 -14.26 -46.36 -4.05
N GLU A 24 -14.32 -47.07 -2.92
CA GLU A 24 -13.18 -47.78 -2.35
C GLU A 24 -12.77 -48.92 -3.30
N TYR A 25 -11.90 -48.65 -4.26
CA TYR A 25 -11.22 -49.73 -4.98
C TYR A 25 -10.11 -50.29 -4.09
N SER A 26 -10.35 -51.47 -3.53
CA SER A 26 -9.38 -52.26 -2.78
C SER A 26 -9.41 -53.71 -3.28
N ASP A 27 -8.40 -54.09 -4.08
CA ASP A 27 -8.14 -55.49 -4.45
C ASP A 27 -7.36 -56.26 -3.36
N HIS A 28 -7.29 -55.73 -2.13
CA HIS A 28 -6.46 -56.27 -1.05
C HIS A 28 -7.26 -56.63 0.22
N SER A 29 -6.84 -57.69 0.89
CA SER A 29 -7.41 -58.10 2.18
C SER A 29 -6.93 -57.16 3.31
N PRO A 30 -7.81 -56.68 4.21
CA PRO A 30 -7.44 -55.67 5.20
C PRO A 30 -6.42 -56.19 6.22
N GLY A 31 -5.26 -55.54 6.28
CA GLY A 31 -4.25 -55.68 7.34
C GLY A 31 -4.34 -54.54 8.36
N SER A 32 -3.66 -54.66 9.52
CA SER A 32 -3.73 -53.67 10.61
C SER A 32 -3.27 -52.25 10.23
N VAL A 33 -2.35 -52.13 9.28
CA VAL A 33 -1.87 -50.85 8.71
C VAL A 33 -3.00 -50.15 7.93
N SER A 34 -3.75 -50.89 7.13
CA SER A 34 -4.91 -50.37 6.39
C SER A 34 -6.05 -50.00 7.34
N GLU A 35 -6.29 -50.76 8.42
CA GLU A 35 -7.35 -50.42 9.38
C GLU A 35 -7.05 -49.13 10.18
N LEU A 36 -5.81 -48.98 10.66
CA LEU A 36 -5.39 -47.75 11.36
C LEU A 36 -5.36 -46.56 10.40
N GLY A 37 -4.83 -46.76 9.19
CA GLY A 37 -4.80 -45.74 8.14
C GLY A 37 -6.18 -45.25 7.76
N SER A 38 -7.14 -46.17 7.61
CA SER A 38 -8.54 -45.85 7.34
C SER A 38 -9.17 -45.02 8.46
N LYS A 39 -9.00 -45.42 9.72
CA LYS A 39 -9.54 -44.69 10.89
C LYS A 39 -8.98 -43.27 11.00
N GLN A 40 -7.71 -43.07 10.67
CA GLN A 40 -7.10 -41.74 10.69
C GLN A 40 -7.52 -40.90 9.49
N GLY A 41 -7.47 -41.48 8.28
CA GLY A 41 -7.82 -40.82 7.04
C GLY A 41 -9.29 -40.40 6.97
N GLN A 42 -10.22 -41.21 7.46
CA GLN A 42 -11.65 -40.85 7.51
C GLN A 42 -11.91 -39.68 8.44
N VAL A 43 -11.38 -39.70 9.67
CA VAL A 43 -11.53 -38.58 10.62
C VAL A 43 -10.90 -37.30 10.06
N PHE A 44 -9.71 -37.40 9.47
CA PHE A 44 -9.06 -36.24 8.84
C PHE A 44 -9.90 -35.67 7.70
N LYS A 45 -10.39 -36.53 6.79
CA LYS A 45 -11.29 -36.13 5.70
C LYS A 45 -12.54 -35.42 6.23
N GLU A 46 -13.19 -35.94 7.26
CA GLU A 46 -14.39 -35.34 7.87
C GLU A 46 -14.08 -33.93 8.40
N LEU A 47 -12.98 -33.77 9.13
CA LEU A 47 -12.54 -32.46 9.62
C LEU A 47 -12.27 -31.46 8.47
N LEU A 48 -11.69 -31.92 7.35
CA LEU A 48 -11.48 -31.05 6.19
C LEU A 48 -12.80 -30.64 5.52
N LEU A 49 -13.80 -31.52 5.48
CA LEU A 49 -15.11 -31.22 4.89
C LEU A 49 -15.94 -30.25 5.75
N GLU A 50 -15.71 -30.23 7.07
CA GLU A 50 -16.37 -29.30 8.00
C GLU A 50 -15.77 -27.89 7.95
N SER A 51 -14.55 -27.74 7.45
CA SER A 51 -13.84 -26.46 7.42
C SER A 51 -14.01 -25.74 6.08
N PRO A 52 -14.26 -24.42 6.07
CA PRO A 52 -14.43 -23.67 4.83
C PRO A 52 -13.11 -23.45 4.09
N HIS A 53 -11.97 -23.74 4.72
CA HIS A 53 -10.60 -23.49 4.22
C HIS A 53 -10.01 -24.60 3.37
N PHE A 54 -10.68 -25.75 3.29
CA PHE A 54 -10.21 -26.90 2.54
C PHE A 54 -11.20 -27.32 1.45
N ARG A 55 -10.67 -27.85 0.36
CA ARG A 55 -11.47 -28.62 -0.60
C ARG A 55 -10.84 -29.98 -0.79
N VAL A 56 -11.55 -31.02 -0.35
CA VAL A 56 -11.10 -32.40 -0.53
C VAL A 56 -11.17 -32.74 -2.02
N TYR A 57 -10.01 -33.07 -2.58
CA TYR A 57 -9.83 -33.40 -3.99
C TYR A 57 -10.03 -34.89 -4.25
N SER A 58 -9.49 -35.78 -3.39
CA SER A 58 -9.72 -37.23 -3.50
C SER A 58 -9.37 -37.98 -2.22
N TYR A 59 -9.98 -39.15 -2.00
CA TYR A 59 -9.61 -40.13 -0.98
C TYR A 59 -9.36 -41.48 -1.64
N ASN A 60 -8.12 -41.97 -1.64
CA ASN A 60 -7.75 -43.21 -2.34
C ASN A 60 -6.96 -44.14 -1.41
N VAL A 61 -7.10 -45.45 -1.61
CA VAL A 61 -6.18 -46.44 -1.03
C VAL A 61 -5.06 -46.68 -2.03
N LEU A 62 -3.82 -46.43 -1.64
CA LEU A 62 -2.65 -46.64 -2.49
C LEU A 62 -2.32 -48.14 -2.57
N PRO A 63 -1.57 -48.58 -3.60
CA PRO A 63 -1.08 -49.96 -3.69
C PRO A 63 -0.24 -50.40 -2.48
N SER A 64 0.35 -49.46 -1.73
CA SER A 64 1.07 -49.71 -0.48
C SER A 64 0.14 -50.09 0.70
N GLY A 65 -1.18 -49.93 0.56
CA GLY A 65 -2.15 -50.05 1.64
C GLY A 65 -2.35 -48.79 2.48
N GLU A 66 -1.64 -47.70 2.14
CA GLU A 66 -1.80 -46.38 2.77
C GLU A 66 -3.06 -45.67 2.24
N HIS A 67 -3.70 -44.89 3.10
CA HIS A 67 -4.85 -44.07 2.74
C HIS A 67 -4.36 -42.65 2.39
N SER A 68 -4.53 -42.24 1.14
CA SER A 68 -4.17 -40.93 0.62
C SER A 68 -5.38 -40.00 0.65
N VAL A 69 -5.24 -38.89 1.37
CA VAL A 69 -6.20 -37.78 1.38
C VAL A 69 -5.57 -36.62 0.62
N LYS A 70 -6.13 -36.27 -0.55
CA LYS A 70 -5.69 -35.13 -1.35
C LYS A 70 -6.66 -33.96 -1.20
N PHE A 71 -6.14 -32.74 -1.07
CA PHE A 71 -6.95 -31.55 -0.82
C PHE A 71 -6.25 -30.28 -1.30
N LEU A 72 -7.06 -29.24 -1.52
CA LEU A 72 -6.63 -27.87 -1.75
C LEU A 72 -6.85 -27.04 -0.49
N MET A 73 -6.02 -26.00 -0.33
CA MET A 73 -6.04 -25.08 0.79
C MET A 73 -6.21 -23.65 0.29
N GLY A 74 -7.08 -22.88 0.93
CA GLY A 74 -7.30 -21.48 0.58
C GLY A 74 -8.41 -20.84 1.42
N SER A 75 -8.54 -19.53 1.34
CA SER A 75 -9.65 -18.87 2.04
C SER A 75 -11.01 -19.10 1.37
N PRO A 76 -12.12 -18.85 2.09
CA PRO A 76 -13.47 -18.97 1.52
C PRO A 76 -13.73 -17.97 0.38
N ARG A 77 -13.02 -16.83 0.36
CA ARG A 77 -13.13 -15.74 -0.61
C ARG A 77 -11.76 -15.43 -1.26
N MET A 78 -11.22 -16.37 -2.03
CA MET A 78 -10.07 -16.10 -2.91
C MET A 78 -10.53 -15.50 -4.25
N ASP A 79 -9.67 -14.71 -4.89
CA ASP A 79 -10.00 -14.09 -6.19
C ASP A 79 -9.95 -15.10 -7.34
N SER A 80 -8.98 -16.03 -7.31
CA SER A 80 -8.69 -16.93 -8.44
C SER A 80 -8.14 -18.30 -8.01
N LEU A 81 -8.16 -19.26 -8.96
CA LEU A 81 -7.55 -20.58 -8.81
C LEU A 81 -6.03 -20.53 -8.60
N ASP A 82 -5.34 -19.58 -9.21
CA ASP A 82 -3.90 -19.40 -9.05
C ASP A 82 -3.54 -19.07 -7.59
N ASP A 83 -4.43 -18.37 -6.89
CA ASP A 83 -4.23 -18.04 -5.49
C ASP A 83 -4.41 -19.25 -4.59
N VAL A 84 -5.41 -20.10 -4.88
CA VAL A 84 -5.62 -21.37 -4.18
C VAL A 84 -4.40 -22.26 -4.36
N SER A 85 -3.87 -22.34 -5.58
CA SER A 85 -2.64 -23.07 -5.90
C SER A 85 -1.44 -22.50 -5.13
N ARG A 86 -1.29 -21.17 -5.07
CA ARG A 86 -0.24 -20.51 -4.28
C ARG A 86 -0.35 -20.86 -2.80
N VAL A 87 -1.51 -20.65 -2.18
CA VAL A 87 -1.72 -20.92 -0.74
C VAL A 87 -1.44 -22.39 -0.45
N THR A 88 -1.96 -23.31 -1.27
CA THR A 88 -1.72 -24.74 -1.14
C THR A 88 -0.23 -25.07 -1.19
N THR A 89 0.49 -24.49 -2.15
CA THR A 89 1.93 -24.73 -2.34
C THR A 89 2.76 -24.19 -1.17
N VAL A 90 2.47 -22.97 -0.72
CA VAL A 90 3.23 -22.33 0.37
C VAL A 90 3.01 -23.06 1.69
N VAL A 91 1.77 -23.37 2.06
CA VAL A 91 1.46 -24.07 3.31
C VAL A 91 2.03 -25.49 3.29
N ALA A 92 1.96 -26.20 2.17
CA ALA A 92 2.57 -27.53 2.06
C ALA A 92 4.11 -27.50 2.12
N ASN A 93 4.77 -26.48 1.56
CA ASN A 93 6.23 -26.36 1.62
C ASN A 93 6.74 -25.90 2.99
N ALA A 94 5.90 -25.20 3.78
CA ALA A 94 6.23 -24.83 5.15
C ALA A 94 6.20 -26.03 6.11
N ASP A 95 5.58 -27.13 5.70
CA ASP A 95 5.51 -28.35 6.48
C ASP A 95 6.79 -29.20 6.35
N GLU A 96 7.27 -29.73 7.47
CA GLU A 96 8.53 -30.49 7.56
C GLU A 96 8.37 -31.97 7.15
N GLY A 97 7.66 -32.25 6.05
CA GLY A 97 7.62 -33.55 5.38
C GLY A 97 6.40 -34.45 5.66
N LEU A 98 5.37 -33.93 6.31
CA LEU A 98 4.06 -34.55 6.48
C LEU A 98 3.17 -34.40 5.23
N ILE A 99 3.24 -33.26 4.54
CA ILE A 99 2.41 -32.91 3.38
C ILE A 99 3.22 -33.07 2.09
N ASN A 100 2.67 -33.84 1.16
CA ASN A 100 3.25 -34.01 -0.17
C ASN A 100 2.53 -33.10 -1.17
N LEU A 101 3.27 -32.36 -1.99
CA LEU A 101 2.71 -31.70 -3.17
C LEU A 101 2.69 -32.67 -4.34
N VAL A 102 1.51 -32.94 -4.88
CA VAL A 102 1.33 -33.83 -6.03
C VAL A 102 0.69 -33.07 -7.20
N PRO A 103 1.12 -33.30 -8.45
CA PRO A 103 0.53 -32.65 -9.61
C PRO A 103 -0.98 -32.93 -9.71
N GLU A 104 -1.75 -31.91 -10.07
CA GLU A 104 -3.17 -32.05 -10.35
C GLU A 104 -3.38 -32.89 -11.62
N THR A 105 -4.31 -33.86 -11.58
CA THR A 105 -4.47 -34.85 -12.66
C THR A 105 -4.91 -34.25 -14.00
N ASN A 106 -5.56 -33.08 -13.98
CA ASN A 106 -6.16 -32.42 -15.15
C ASN A 106 -5.82 -30.92 -15.25
N GLY A 107 -4.85 -30.42 -14.47
CA GLY A 107 -4.54 -28.99 -14.36
C GLY A 107 -3.05 -28.69 -14.32
N SER A 108 -2.70 -27.40 -14.26
CA SER A 108 -1.31 -26.93 -14.16
C SER A 108 -0.86 -26.64 -12.72
N GLY A 109 -1.64 -27.03 -11.72
CA GLY A 109 -1.39 -26.79 -10.30
C GLY A 109 -0.93 -28.02 -9.50
N PHE A 110 -0.77 -27.82 -8.20
CA PHE A 110 -0.48 -28.88 -7.22
C PHE A 110 -1.63 -29.00 -6.21
N VAL A 111 -1.89 -30.22 -5.75
CA VAL A 111 -2.75 -30.51 -4.60
C VAL A 111 -1.90 -31.03 -3.46
N ALA A 112 -2.31 -30.76 -2.23
CA ALA A 112 -1.67 -31.32 -1.03
C ALA A 112 -2.14 -32.76 -0.82
N GLU A 113 -1.26 -33.63 -0.33
CA GLU A 113 -1.53 -35.04 -0.01
C GLU A 113 -0.93 -35.41 1.34
N ILE A 114 -1.77 -35.92 2.25
CA ILE A 114 -1.33 -36.61 3.47
C ILE A 114 -1.67 -38.09 3.34
N ARG A 115 -0.70 -38.95 3.69
CA ARG A 115 -0.84 -40.41 3.65
C ARG A 115 -0.93 -40.97 5.07
N PHE A 116 -1.87 -41.89 5.26
CA PHE A 116 -2.15 -42.54 6.54
C PHE A 116 -1.85 -44.06 6.47
N PRO A 117 -1.43 -44.70 7.57
CA PRO A 117 -1.39 -44.17 8.94
C PRO A 117 -0.18 -43.26 9.22
N LEU A 118 -0.40 -42.22 10.01
CA LEU A 118 0.63 -41.43 10.65
C LEU A 118 1.08 -42.16 11.93
N PRO A 119 2.31 -42.73 11.96
CA PRO A 119 2.71 -43.66 13.03
C PRO A 119 2.69 -43.05 14.43
N GLU A 120 3.03 -41.76 14.54
CA GLU A 120 3.17 -41.07 15.82
C GLU A 120 1.86 -40.45 16.34
N LEU A 121 0.80 -40.47 15.52
CA LEU A 121 -0.44 -39.76 15.79
C LEU A 121 -1.16 -40.29 17.05
N GLU A 122 -1.02 -41.57 17.38
CA GLU A 122 -1.66 -42.18 18.57
C GLU A 122 -0.68 -42.48 19.71
N THR A 123 0.56 -42.00 19.61
CA THR A 123 1.60 -42.19 20.65
C THR A 123 1.20 -41.58 21.99
N ARG A 124 1.25 -42.38 23.06
CA ARG A 124 0.96 -41.93 24.43
C ARG A 124 2.06 -41.04 25.00
N THR A 125 1.66 -40.00 25.71
CA THR A 125 2.50 -38.99 26.35
C THR A 125 1.88 -38.59 27.70
N LYS A 126 2.61 -37.84 28.52
CA LYS A 126 2.05 -37.29 29.77
C LYS A 126 0.85 -36.35 29.55
N LYS A 127 0.73 -35.73 28.37
CA LYS A 127 -0.35 -34.78 28.03
C LYS A 127 -1.68 -35.44 27.64
N ASN A 128 -1.70 -36.76 27.48
CA ASN A 128 -2.88 -37.54 27.08
C ASN A 128 -3.06 -38.81 27.95
N GLU A 129 -2.54 -38.78 29.17
CA GLU A 129 -2.75 -39.82 30.16
C GLU A 129 -4.24 -39.97 30.48
N GLY A 130 -4.74 -41.21 30.53
CA GLY A 130 -6.16 -41.51 30.73
C GLY A 130 -7.04 -41.42 29.47
N MET A 131 -6.52 -40.96 28.32
CA MET A 131 -7.28 -40.91 27.06
C MET A 131 -7.24 -42.27 26.32
N SER A 132 -8.33 -42.62 25.64
CA SER A 132 -8.38 -43.73 24.68
C SER A 132 -7.62 -43.39 23.40
N SER A 133 -7.18 -44.38 22.63
CA SER A 133 -6.49 -44.14 21.35
C SER A 133 -7.34 -43.32 20.36
N THR A 134 -8.67 -43.53 20.37
CA THR A 134 -9.63 -42.73 19.59
C THR A 134 -9.61 -41.26 20.01
N GLN A 135 -9.66 -40.98 21.31
CA GLN A 135 -9.62 -39.60 21.82
C GLN A 135 -8.27 -38.91 21.50
N ILE A 136 -7.16 -39.66 21.52
CA ILE A 136 -5.84 -39.14 21.15
C ILE A 136 -5.81 -38.78 19.65
N ARG A 137 -6.32 -39.68 18.79
CA ARG A 137 -6.44 -39.48 17.34
C ARG A 137 -7.25 -38.23 17.02
N GLU A 138 -8.48 -38.15 17.53
CA GLU A 138 -9.36 -37.00 17.31
C GLU A 138 -8.70 -35.70 17.74
N ARG A 139 -8.14 -35.63 18.95
CA ARG A 139 -7.49 -34.43 19.46
C ARG A 139 -6.32 -33.97 18.60
N ARG A 140 -5.49 -34.89 18.11
CA ARG A 140 -4.29 -34.56 17.32
C ARG A 140 -4.61 -34.23 15.87
N LEU A 141 -5.57 -34.92 15.24
CA LEU A 141 -6.05 -34.54 13.91
C LEU A 141 -6.75 -33.19 13.93
N ASN A 142 -7.57 -32.92 14.95
CA ASN A 142 -8.11 -31.57 15.16
C ASN A 142 -7.01 -30.52 15.33
N GLY A 143 -5.97 -30.84 16.11
CA GLY A 143 -4.81 -29.95 16.26
C GLY A 143 -4.05 -29.71 14.96
N LEU A 144 -3.88 -30.74 14.14
CA LEU A 144 -3.26 -30.64 12.81
C LEU A 144 -4.09 -29.77 11.87
N VAL A 145 -5.40 -30.02 11.75
CA VAL A 145 -6.29 -29.23 10.89
C VAL A 145 -6.31 -27.77 11.32
N ARG A 146 -6.42 -27.48 12.62
CA ARG A 146 -6.34 -26.10 13.13
C ARG A 146 -5.01 -25.43 12.84
N ALA A 147 -3.89 -26.15 12.98
CA ALA A 147 -2.58 -25.60 12.65
C ALA A 147 -2.42 -25.30 11.16
N LEU A 148 -3.06 -26.09 10.29
CA LEU A 148 -3.14 -25.81 8.86
C LEU A 148 -4.04 -24.62 8.58
N GLU A 149 -5.21 -24.52 9.22
CA GLU A 149 -6.12 -23.38 9.08
C GLU A 149 -5.41 -22.06 9.39
N GLU A 150 -4.67 -21.97 10.50
CA GLU A 150 -3.91 -20.76 10.85
C GLU A 150 -2.92 -20.36 9.74
N GLN A 151 -2.17 -21.32 9.20
CA GLN A 151 -1.24 -21.06 8.09
C GLN A 151 -1.96 -20.65 6.79
N ILE A 152 -3.13 -21.24 6.52
CA ILE A 152 -3.96 -20.89 5.37
C ILE A 152 -4.46 -19.47 5.49
N ILE A 153 -4.92 -19.06 6.68
CA ILE A 153 -5.41 -17.71 6.95
C ILE A 153 -4.29 -16.71 6.71
N ASP A 154 -3.11 -16.95 7.29
CA ASP A 154 -1.96 -16.07 7.17
C ASP A 154 -1.48 -15.95 5.72
N GLU A 155 -1.31 -17.04 4.98
CA GLU A 155 -0.89 -16.95 3.58
C GLU A 155 -1.98 -16.37 2.67
N SER A 156 -3.26 -16.64 2.96
CA SER A 156 -4.37 -16.02 2.22
C SER A 156 -4.38 -14.51 2.41
N LEU A 157 -4.13 -14.03 3.64
CA LEU A 157 -3.99 -12.61 3.93
C LEU A 157 -2.89 -11.97 3.09
N ILE A 158 -1.69 -12.56 3.11
CA ILE A 158 -0.56 -12.06 2.31
C ILE A 158 -0.90 -12.07 0.81
N CYS A 159 -1.45 -13.17 0.31
CA CYS A 159 -1.81 -13.31 -1.10
C CYS A 159 -2.82 -12.25 -1.56
N LEU A 160 -3.84 -11.95 -0.76
CA LEU A 160 -4.85 -10.93 -1.06
C LEU A 160 -4.28 -9.51 -0.95
N MET A 161 -3.47 -9.23 0.08
CA MET A 161 -2.83 -7.92 0.26
C MET A 161 -1.81 -7.59 -0.84
N GLU A 162 -1.27 -8.56 -1.56
CA GLU A 162 -0.34 -8.32 -2.68
C GLU A 162 -1.06 -7.86 -3.98
N LYS A 163 -2.40 -7.86 -4.01
CA LYS A 163 -3.21 -7.61 -5.20
C LYS A 163 -3.95 -6.28 -5.19
N GLY A 164 -4.59 -5.95 -6.31
CA GLY A 164 -5.43 -4.76 -6.41
C GLY A 164 -4.61 -3.47 -6.37
N SER A 165 -3.48 -3.47 -7.08
CA SER A 165 -2.47 -2.40 -7.16
C SER A 165 -1.75 -2.47 -8.51
N ASP A 166 -0.85 -1.53 -8.79
CA ASP A 166 -0.12 -1.47 -10.07
C ASP A 166 1.25 -2.21 -10.06
N ASP A 167 2.06 -2.01 -11.10
CA ASP A 167 3.36 -2.67 -11.28
C ASP A 167 4.42 -2.37 -10.21
N ARG A 168 4.18 -1.44 -9.27
CA ARG A 168 5.05 -1.23 -8.10
C ARG A 168 4.78 -2.27 -6.99
N SER A 169 3.74 -3.10 -7.11
CA SER A 169 3.42 -4.25 -6.24
C SER A 169 3.86 -5.60 -6.81
N VAL A 170 4.90 -5.63 -7.64
CA VAL A 170 5.53 -6.90 -8.00
C VAL A 170 6.47 -7.32 -6.87
N PHE A 171 6.05 -8.31 -6.08
CA PHE A 171 6.83 -8.90 -4.99
C PHE A 171 7.67 -10.05 -5.50
N THR A 172 8.90 -10.23 -5.03
CA THR A 172 9.80 -11.32 -5.44
C THR A 172 10.61 -11.88 -4.27
N GLY A 173 11.25 -13.03 -4.49
CA GLY A 173 12.06 -13.72 -3.48
C GLY A 173 11.24 -14.36 -2.36
N GLU A 174 11.93 -15.01 -1.43
CA GLU A 174 11.33 -15.70 -0.27
C GLU A 174 10.63 -14.70 0.67
N ALA A 175 11.29 -13.58 0.95
CA ALA A 175 10.74 -12.51 1.78
C ALA A 175 9.57 -11.75 1.12
N ARG A 176 9.27 -12.02 -0.16
CA ARG A 176 8.20 -11.40 -0.96
C ARG A 176 8.21 -9.87 -0.85
N LEU A 177 9.34 -9.27 -1.23
CA LEU A 177 9.53 -7.82 -1.20
C LEU A 177 9.43 -7.23 -2.61
N ASN A 178 8.93 -6.00 -2.71
CA ASN A 178 8.92 -5.22 -3.94
C ASN A 178 10.25 -4.49 -4.17
N LYS A 179 10.33 -3.70 -5.26
CA LYS A 179 11.51 -2.89 -5.59
C LYS A 179 11.91 -1.85 -4.53
N TYR A 180 11.05 -1.59 -3.54
CA TYR A 180 11.33 -0.71 -2.41
C TYR A 180 11.80 -1.48 -1.17
N PHE A 181 11.99 -2.80 -1.24
CA PHE A 181 12.29 -3.67 -0.11
C PHE A 181 11.20 -3.69 0.97
N THR A 182 9.95 -3.56 0.54
CA THR A 182 8.75 -3.65 1.40
C THR A 182 7.78 -4.71 0.87
N GLY A 183 6.96 -5.27 1.75
CA GLY A 183 6.06 -6.38 1.44
C GLY A 183 4.82 -6.37 2.32
N MET A 184 3.99 -7.39 2.18
CA MET A 184 2.74 -7.51 2.93
C MET A 184 2.90 -8.32 4.24
N ARG A 185 4.07 -8.92 4.47
CA ARG A 185 4.43 -9.55 5.74
C ARG A 185 4.88 -8.50 6.76
N ALA A 186 4.72 -8.82 8.04
CA ALA A 186 5.19 -7.97 9.12
C ALA A 186 6.71 -7.75 8.96
N ARG A 187 7.14 -6.49 9.10
CA ARG A 187 8.57 -6.17 9.03
C ARG A 187 9.33 -6.89 10.15
N PRO A 188 10.54 -7.41 9.89
CA PRO A 188 11.36 -8.00 10.93
C PRO A 188 11.69 -7.00 12.05
N SER A 189 11.74 -7.46 13.30
CA SER A 189 11.99 -6.59 14.46
C SER A 189 13.37 -5.94 14.46
N GLU A 190 14.34 -6.55 13.81
CA GLU A 190 15.71 -6.08 13.69
C GLU A 190 15.92 -5.06 12.55
N LEU A 191 14.92 -4.86 11.69
CA LEU A 191 14.99 -3.89 10.60
C LEU A 191 14.83 -2.47 11.14
N LEU A 192 15.90 -1.68 11.07
CA LEU A 192 15.84 -0.24 11.36
C LEU A 192 15.13 0.49 10.22
N HIS A 193 13.84 0.73 10.36
CA HIS A 193 13.03 1.37 9.34
C HIS A 193 12.94 2.90 9.53
N ARG A 194 13.41 3.65 8.53
CA ARG A 194 13.34 5.11 8.38
C ARG A 194 12.97 5.53 6.95
N GLY A 195 12.13 4.72 6.29
CA GLY A 195 11.76 4.80 4.88
C GLY A 195 10.31 5.15 4.59
N THR A 196 9.55 5.53 5.63
CA THR A 196 8.11 5.88 5.61
C THR A 196 7.79 7.16 4.82
N CYS A 197 8.66 7.63 3.93
CA CYS A 197 8.37 8.66 2.92
C CYS A 197 8.25 8.07 1.52
N THR A 198 8.39 6.75 1.40
CA THR A 198 8.37 5.99 0.14
C THR A 198 7.34 4.87 0.20
N SER A 199 7.53 3.91 1.11
CA SER A 199 6.78 2.66 1.18
C SER A 199 7.04 2.01 2.55
N SER A 200 6.12 1.16 3.03
CA SER A 200 6.28 0.46 4.31
C SER A 200 5.72 -0.96 4.25
N SER A 201 6.35 -1.87 5.00
CA SER A 201 5.72 -3.14 5.41
C SER A 201 5.01 -2.94 6.76
N PRO A 202 3.91 -3.66 7.02
CA PRO A 202 3.16 -3.50 8.27
C PRO A 202 4.01 -3.88 9.50
N THR A 203 3.68 -3.29 10.65
CA THR A 203 4.10 -3.85 11.95
C THR A 203 3.35 -5.15 12.25
N ALA A 204 3.75 -5.88 13.29
CA ALA A 204 3.02 -7.06 13.73
C ALA A 204 1.56 -6.73 14.12
N GLY A 205 1.35 -5.62 14.84
CA GLY A 205 0.00 -5.16 15.20
C GLY A 205 -0.83 -4.75 13.98
N ALA A 206 -0.22 -4.03 13.03
CA ALA A 206 -0.91 -3.65 11.80
C ALA A 206 -1.29 -4.87 10.95
N LEU A 207 -0.41 -5.89 10.84
CA LEU A 207 -0.73 -7.13 10.13
C LEU A 207 -1.86 -7.91 10.84
N GLN A 208 -1.85 -7.93 12.18
CA GLN A 208 -2.94 -8.53 12.95
C GLN A 208 -4.27 -7.81 12.69
N ALA A 209 -4.27 -6.47 12.59
CA ALA A 209 -5.48 -5.72 12.24
C ALA A 209 -6.01 -6.09 10.84
N SER A 210 -5.13 -6.32 9.86
CA SER A 210 -5.52 -6.86 8.55
C SER A 210 -6.07 -8.28 8.65
N ARG A 211 -5.47 -9.14 9.49
CA ARG A 211 -5.97 -10.49 9.75
C ARG A 211 -7.37 -10.48 10.37
N ASP A 212 -7.61 -9.61 11.35
CA ASP A 212 -8.91 -9.47 11.98
C ASP A 212 -9.96 -8.92 11.00
N MET A 213 -9.57 -7.96 10.15
CA MET A 213 -10.42 -7.47 9.04
C MET A 213 -10.78 -8.60 8.07
N LEU A 214 -9.82 -9.47 7.73
CA LEU A 214 -10.05 -10.61 6.84
C LEU A 214 -11.03 -11.62 7.43
N LEU A 215 -10.88 -11.94 8.72
CA LEU A 215 -11.82 -12.83 9.43
C LEU A 215 -13.22 -12.23 9.47
N ARG A 216 -13.34 -10.94 9.79
CA ARG A 216 -14.62 -10.21 9.73
C ARG A 216 -15.23 -10.26 8.32
N LEU A 217 -14.42 -10.11 7.28
CA LEU A 217 -14.89 -10.18 5.90
C LEU A 217 -15.47 -11.57 5.54
N TRP A 218 -14.93 -12.63 6.13
CA TRP A 218 -15.44 -13.99 5.92
C TRP A 218 -16.65 -14.31 6.78
N ASP A 219 -16.69 -13.82 8.02
CA ASP A 219 -17.78 -14.03 8.97
C ASP A 219 -19.03 -13.23 8.61
N LEU A 220 -18.85 -12.03 8.06
CA LEU A 220 -19.94 -11.21 7.57
C LEU A 220 -20.47 -11.82 6.26
N GLU A 221 -21.78 -12.08 6.23
CA GLU A 221 -22.48 -12.68 5.09
C GLU A 221 -22.55 -11.72 3.87
N GLU A 222 -23.66 -11.71 3.14
CA GLU A 222 -23.88 -10.87 1.96
C GLU A 222 -23.69 -9.38 2.32
N ASN A 223 -22.91 -8.64 1.51
CA ASN A 223 -22.56 -7.21 1.67
C ASN A 223 -21.53 -6.83 2.75
N ALA A 224 -20.78 -7.80 3.29
CA ALA A 224 -19.63 -7.54 4.19
C ALA A 224 -18.68 -6.45 3.66
N ASP A 225 -18.33 -6.54 2.37
CA ASP A 225 -17.37 -5.66 1.72
C ASP A 225 -17.80 -4.19 1.76
N GLU A 226 -19.08 -3.91 1.53
CA GLU A 226 -19.66 -2.56 1.56
C GLU A 226 -19.61 -1.97 2.96
N ALA A 227 -20.05 -2.73 3.96
CA ALA A 227 -20.06 -2.29 5.36
C ALA A 227 -18.64 -2.01 5.89
N LEU A 228 -17.67 -2.87 5.55
CA LEU A 228 -16.29 -2.71 5.99
C LEU A 228 -15.59 -1.55 5.28
N CYS A 229 -15.87 -1.32 3.99
CA CYS A 229 -15.38 -0.13 3.28
C CYS A 229 -15.94 1.17 3.86
N GLU A 230 -17.22 1.20 4.25
CA GLU A 230 -17.80 2.37 4.92
C GLU A 230 -17.23 2.57 6.33
N GLU A 231 -17.00 1.50 7.10
CA GLU A 231 -16.32 1.60 8.40
C GLU A 231 -14.91 2.21 8.25
N VAL A 232 -14.14 1.76 7.27
CA VAL A 232 -12.81 2.35 6.99
C VAL A 232 -12.96 3.83 6.68
N ARG A 233 -13.93 4.20 5.84
CA ARG A 233 -14.19 5.58 5.47
C ARG A 233 -14.50 6.44 6.69
N GLU A 234 -15.45 6.02 7.53
CA GLU A 234 -15.86 6.74 8.74
C GLU A 234 -14.70 6.92 9.73
N ARG A 235 -13.89 5.87 9.95
CA ARG A 235 -12.76 5.92 10.89
C ARG A 235 -11.65 6.86 10.41
N VAL A 236 -11.33 6.84 9.12
CA VAL A 236 -10.33 7.77 8.55
C VAL A 236 -10.86 9.21 8.56
N GLU A 237 -12.13 9.42 8.20
CA GLU A 237 -12.77 10.75 8.23
C GLU A 237 -12.78 11.34 9.65
N ALA A 238 -13.05 10.52 10.68
CA ALA A 238 -13.03 10.93 12.08
C ALA A 238 -11.65 11.43 12.54
N LEU A 239 -10.57 10.90 11.95
CA LEU A 239 -9.20 11.29 12.27
C LEU A 239 -8.76 12.59 11.58
N PHE A 240 -9.27 12.89 10.38
CA PHE A 240 -8.67 13.92 9.52
C PHE A 240 -9.62 15.00 9.00
N CYS A 241 -10.92 14.76 8.94
CA CYS A 241 -11.84 15.67 8.27
C CYS A 241 -12.48 16.68 9.22
N ASP A 242 -12.61 16.37 10.51
CA ASP A 242 -13.39 17.16 11.49
C ASP A 242 -14.81 17.50 10.96
N GLY A 243 -15.43 16.53 10.27
CA GLY A 243 -16.76 16.69 9.68
C GLY A 243 -16.84 17.60 8.44
N ASN A 244 -15.71 18.06 7.87
CA ASN A 244 -15.71 18.97 6.71
C ASN A 244 -15.74 18.27 5.34
N GLY A 245 -15.64 16.95 5.29
CA GLY A 245 -15.62 16.21 4.02
C GLY A 245 -15.79 14.70 4.18
N ARG A 246 -15.90 14.01 3.05
CA ARG A 246 -15.96 12.55 2.95
C ARG A 246 -14.82 11.99 2.11
N MET A 247 -14.41 10.75 2.33
CA MET A 247 -13.30 10.13 1.63
C MET A 247 -13.75 9.24 0.48
N VAL A 248 -13.26 9.46 -0.74
CA VAL A 248 -13.24 8.42 -1.78
C VAL A 248 -11.98 7.57 -1.58
N ILE A 249 -12.12 6.25 -1.50
CA ILE A 249 -10.99 5.33 -1.29
C ILE A 249 -10.22 5.17 -2.61
N HIS A 250 -8.90 5.08 -2.55
CA HIS A 250 -8.04 4.88 -3.71
C HIS A 250 -6.91 3.88 -3.44
N PRO A 251 -6.47 3.11 -4.46
CA PRO A 251 -5.33 2.22 -4.31
C PRO A 251 -4.02 2.97 -4.09
N SER A 252 -3.77 4.14 -4.69
CA SER A 252 -2.54 4.91 -4.48
C SER A 252 -2.75 6.40 -4.61
N GLY A 253 -1.80 7.19 -4.10
CA GLY A 253 -1.83 8.65 -4.22
C GLY A 253 -1.79 9.15 -5.67
N THR A 254 -1.33 8.32 -6.62
CA THR A 254 -1.39 8.66 -8.04
C THR A 254 -2.77 8.33 -8.64
N ASP A 255 -3.41 7.23 -8.21
CA ASP A 255 -4.80 6.95 -8.59
C ASP A 255 -5.77 8.03 -8.07
N ALA A 256 -5.44 8.61 -6.92
CA ALA A 256 -6.21 9.64 -6.23
C ALA A 256 -6.41 10.92 -7.06
N GLU A 257 -5.55 11.19 -8.05
CA GLU A 257 -5.70 12.31 -8.98
C GLU A 257 -7.00 12.24 -9.82
N MET A 258 -7.61 11.06 -9.92
CA MET A 258 -8.85 10.87 -10.68
C MET A 258 -10.02 11.71 -10.12
N VAL A 259 -10.11 11.92 -8.80
CA VAL A 259 -11.23 12.65 -8.20
C VAL A 259 -11.14 14.16 -8.47
N PRO A 260 -10.01 14.86 -8.22
CA PRO A 260 -9.87 16.25 -8.64
C PRO A 260 -10.03 16.46 -10.14
N LEU A 261 -9.50 15.53 -10.95
CA LEU A 261 -9.67 15.57 -12.40
C LEU A 261 -11.15 15.48 -12.79
N LEU A 262 -11.88 14.52 -12.21
CA LEU A 262 -13.31 14.35 -12.44
C LEU A 262 -14.09 15.62 -12.04
N GLN A 263 -13.79 16.18 -10.87
CA GLN A 263 -14.40 17.44 -10.43
C GLN A 263 -14.17 18.57 -11.44
N ALA A 264 -12.96 18.69 -11.99
CA ALA A 264 -12.63 19.71 -12.97
C ALA A 264 -13.36 19.53 -14.30
N ILE A 265 -13.48 18.28 -14.75
CA ILE A 265 -14.19 17.92 -15.97
C ILE A 265 -15.68 18.25 -15.84
N LEU A 266 -16.32 17.82 -14.75
CA LEU A 266 -17.73 18.10 -14.49
C LEU A 266 -17.99 19.61 -14.43
N ALA A 267 -17.16 20.36 -13.70
CA ALA A 267 -17.30 21.80 -13.59
C ALA A 267 -17.12 22.52 -14.95
N SER A 268 -16.11 22.15 -15.74
CA SER A 268 -15.89 22.75 -17.07
C SER A 268 -17.06 22.49 -18.02
N ARG A 269 -17.57 21.25 -18.02
CA ARG A 269 -18.74 20.87 -18.82
C ARG A 269 -20.00 21.58 -18.35
N ALA A 270 -20.19 21.73 -17.05
CA ALA A 270 -21.31 22.47 -16.48
C ALA A 270 -21.30 23.95 -16.91
N LEU A 271 -20.14 24.61 -16.89
CA LEU A 271 -20.00 25.98 -17.40
C LEU A 271 -20.42 26.10 -18.87
N LYS A 272 -20.01 25.16 -19.71
CA LYS A 272 -20.41 25.13 -21.13
C LYS A 272 -21.92 24.90 -21.32
N ARG A 273 -22.52 24.01 -20.52
CA ARG A 273 -23.97 23.77 -20.52
C ARG A 273 -24.74 25.01 -20.09
N GLN A 274 -24.31 25.69 -19.04
CA GLN A 274 -24.92 26.95 -18.55
C GLN A 274 -24.82 28.07 -19.59
N ALA A 275 -23.74 28.11 -20.37
CA ALA A 275 -23.58 29.04 -21.49
C ALA A 275 -24.42 28.66 -22.74
N GLY A 276 -25.17 27.55 -22.70
CA GLY A 276 -26.02 27.11 -23.81
C GLY A 276 -25.24 26.60 -25.03
N LEU A 277 -23.98 26.18 -24.84
CA LEU A 277 -23.15 25.68 -25.93
C LEU A 277 -23.56 24.26 -26.34
N THR A 278 -23.50 23.99 -27.64
CA THR A 278 -23.76 22.66 -28.21
C THR A 278 -22.57 21.72 -28.04
N ASP A 279 -21.34 22.24 -28.21
CA ASP A 279 -20.13 21.52 -27.86
C ASP A 279 -19.86 21.64 -26.36
N ILE A 280 -20.20 20.58 -25.63
CA ILE A 280 -20.03 20.47 -24.19
C ILE A 280 -18.74 19.75 -23.79
N LYS A 281 -17.80 19.50 -24.72
CA LYS A 281 -16.49 18.90 -24.36
C LYS A 281 -15.74 19.84 -23.41
N GLY A 282 -15.38 19.39 -22.22
CA GLY A 282 -14.67 20.19 -21.21
C GLY A 282 -13.27 20.64 -21.66
N ASP A 283 -12.68 21.55 -20.90
CA ASP A 283 -11.29 22.00 -21.03
C ASP A 283 -10.70 22.18 -19.63
N VAL A 284 -9.68 21.38 -19.31
CA VAL A 284 -9.01 21.35 -18.01
C VAL A 284 -7.52 21.53 -18.19
N VAL A 285 -6.93 22.42 -17.37
CA VAL A 285 -5.47 22.53 -17.23
C VAL A 285 -5.09 22.22 -15.79
N ASN A 286 -4.13 21.32 -15.59
CA ASN A 286 -3.56 21.03 -14.29
C ASN A 286 -2.24 21.78 -14.15
N ILE A 287 -2.08 22.49 -13.04
CA ILE A 287 -0.80 23.08 -12.63
C ILE A 287 -0.19 22.12 -11.61
N VAL A 288 0.81 21.37 -12.05
CA VAL A 288 1.52 20.39 -11.23
C VAL A 288 2.70 21.10 -10.58
N CYS A 289 2.49 21.53 -9.33
CA CYS A 289 3.51 22.18 -8.53
C CYS A 289 4.53 21.17 -8.01
N CYS A 290 5.75 21.65 -7.72
CA CYS A 290 6.87 20.85 -7.26
C CYS A 290 7.19 19.66 -8.19
N ALA A 291 7.12 19.89 -9.52
CA ALA A 291 7.37 18.86 -10.51
C ALA A 291 8.78 18.23 -10.32
N GLY A 292 8.86 16.90 -10.49
CA GLY A 292 10.03 16.08 -10.15
C GLY A 292 10.07 15.64 -8.68
N GLU A 293 9.49 16.43 -7.78
CA GLU A 293 9.46 16.16 -6.34
C GLU A 293 8.10 15.64 -5.81
N VAL A 294 7.09 15.53 -6.68
CA VAL A 294 5.82 14.83 -6.43
C VAL A 294 5.85 13.39 -6.98
N GLY A 295 4.73 12.66 -6.91
CA GLY A 295 4.60 11.32 -7.48
C GLY A 295 4.98 11.30 -8.97
N SER A 296 5.77 10.29 -9.41
CA SER A 296 6.26 10.24 -10.80
C SER A 296 5.15 10.07 -11.84
N GLY A 297 3.98 9.57 -11.44
CA GLY A 297 2.81 9.44 -12.31
C GLY A 297 1.80 10.57 -12.17
N THR A 298 2.01 11.55 -11.28
CA THR A 298 1.04 12.62 -10.99
C THR A 298 0.66 13.39 -12.25
N THR A 299 1.64 13.83 -13.05
CA THR A 299 1.37 14.57 -14.29
C THR A 299 0.53 13.76 -15.28
N GLN A 300 0.85 12.48 -15.46
CA GLN A 300 0.13 11.60 -16.37
C GLN A 300 -1.31 11.35 -15.88
N ALA A 301 -1.48 11.04 -14.58
CA ALA A 301 -2.78 10.82 -13.97
C ALA A 301 -3.67 12.08 -14.06
N ALA A 302 -3.11 13.26 -13.80
CA ALA A 302 -3.79 14.54 -13.93
C ALA A 302 -4.21 14.85 -15.40
N GLU A 303 -3.51 14.31 -16.39
CA GLU A 303 -3.90 14.41 -17.81
C GLU A 303 -4.91 13.35 -18.25
N GLY A 304 -5.36 12.46 -17.36
CA GLY A 304 -6.23 11.35 -17.72
C GLY A 304 -5.50 10.29 -18.55
N LYS A 305 -4.23 10.01 -18.25
CA LYS A 305 -3.42 8.97 -18.90
C LYS A 305 -3.07 7.84 -17.95
N PHE A 306 -2.86 6.65 -18.51
CA PHE A 306 -2.23 5.56 -17.79
C PHE A 306 -0.80 5.97 -17.39
N PHE A 307 -0.42 5.71 -16.14
CA PHE A 307 0.91 6.05 -15.60
C PHE A 307 1.71 4.81 -15.17
N SER A 308 1.15 3.63 -15.40
CA SER A 308 1.73 2.32 -15.12
C SER A 308 1.35 1.36 -16.24
N SER A 309 2.08 0.25 -16.35
CA SER A 309 1.78 -0.84 -17.29
C SER A 309 0.69 -1.79 -16.80
N THR A 310 0.27 -1.63 -15.54
CA THR A 310 -0.75 -2.43 -14.87
C THR A 310 -1.69 -1.49 -14.13
N VAL A 311 -2.99 -1.79 -14.14
CA VAL A 311 -3.99 -1.05 -13.36
C VAL A 311 -4.55 -1.91 -12.23
N PRO A 312 -4.99 -1.33 -11.10
CA PRO A 312 -5.44 -2.07 -9.94
C PRO A 312 -6.57 -3.09 -10.21
N LEU A 313 -7.48 -2.81 -11.15
CA LEU A 313 -8.71 -3.58 -11.36
C LEU A 313 -8.84 -4.25 -12.75
N GLY A 314 -7.87 -4.04 -13.64
CA GLY A 314 -8.01 -4.35 -15.08
C GLY A 314 -7.01 -5.36 -15.66
N GLY A 315 -6.14 -5.96 -14.83
CA GLY A 315 -5.10 -6.89 -15.27
C GLY A 315 -3.95 -6.23 -16.04
N TYR A 316 -3.09 -7.07 -16.63
CA TYR A 316 -1.92 -6.65 -17.39
C TYR A 316 -2.30 -6.23 -18.81
N GLY A 317 -1.71 -5.15 -19.34
CA GLY A 317 -1.81 -4.82 -20.77
C GLY A 317 -2.24 -3.39 -21.12
N VAL A 318 -2.23 -2.47 -20.16
CA VAL A 318 -2.30 -1.03 -20.48
C VAL A 318 -0.91 -0.52 -20.83
N VAL A 319 -0.84 0.52 -21.66
CA VAL A 319 0.43 1.12 -22.08
C VAL A 319 0.63 2.41 -21.30
N ASN A 320 1.74 2.50 -20.56
CA ASN A 320 2.11 3.69 -19.82
C ASN A 320 2.21 4.91 -20.77
N GLY A 321 1.52 5.99 -20.42
CA GLY A 321 1.44 7.24 -21.16
C GLY A 321 0.27 7.34 -22.15
N GLU A 322 -0.46 6.25 -22.41
CA GLU A 322 -1.65 6.32 -23.26
C GLU A 322 -2.82 7.00 -22.55
N GLU A 323 -3.62 7.73 -23.33
CA GLU A 323 -4.83 8.40 -22.88
C GLU A 323 -5.89 7.39 -22.42
N LEU A 324 -6.61 7.70 -21.34
CA LEU A 324 -7.82 7.00 -20.95
C LEU A 324 -8.93 7.35 -21.96
N PRO A 325 -9.29 6.45 -22.90
CA PRO A 325 -10.02 6.87 -24.09
C PRO A 325 -11.41 7.43 -23.77
N ALA A 326 -12.08 6.88 -22.75
CA ALA A 326 -13.43 7.28 -22.36
C ALA A 326 -13.48 8.73 -21.86
N ILE A 327 -12.59 9.13 -20.95
CA ILE A 327 -12.59 10.49 -20.39
C ILE A 327 -12.08 11.54 -21.38
N HIS A 328 -11.17 11.18 -22.30
CA HIS A 328 -10.69 12.07 -23.38
C HIS A 328 -11.77 12.39 -24.45
N LYS A 329 -12.87 11.63 -24.51
CA LYS A 329 -14.08 12.03 -25.27
C LYS A 329 -14.76 13.24 -24.64
N LEU A 330 -14.71 13.35 -23.32
CA LEU A 330 -15.50 14.31 -22.54
C LEU A 330 -14.77 15.62 -22.28
N CYS A 331 -13.44 15.62 -22.28
CA CYS A 331 -12.64 16.78 -21.93
C CYS A 331 -11.31 16.83 -22.71
N ASN A 332 -10.84 18.02 -23.04
CA ASN A 332 -9.43 18.24 -23.37
C ASN A 332 -8.68 18.50 -22.07
N MET A 333 -7.56 17.81 -21.86
CA MET A 333 -6.79 17.88 -20.62
C MET A 333 -5.32 18.13 -20.94
N LYS A 334 -4.67 18.96 -20.12
CA LYS A 334 -3.25 19.29 -20.23
C LYS A 334 -2.67 19.55 -18.85
N SER A 335 -1.43 19.15 -18.62
CA SER A 335 -0.67 19.53 -17.43
C SER A 335 0.43 20.54 -17.78
N ILE A 336 0.71 21.44 -16.84
CA ILE A 336 1.86 22.33 -16.85
C ILE A 336 2.67 22.02 -15.59
N GLU A 337 3.85 21.45 -15.79
CA GLU A 337 4.79 21.11 -14.72
C GLU A 337 5.60 22.35 -14.34
N LEU A 338 5.58 22.71 -13.06
CA LEU A 338 6.35 23.82 -12.51
C LEU A 338 7.38 23.28 -11.52
N VAL A 339 8.66 23.36 -11.89
CA VAL A 339 9.78 22.94 -11.05
C VAL A 339 10.03 24.00 -9.98
N ALA A 340 10.01 23.59 -8.71
CA ALA A 340 10.17 24.52 -7.58
C ALA A 340 11.63 24.90 -7.31
N ARG A 341 12.58 24.07 -7.74
CA ARG A 341 13.99 24.25 -7.47
C ARG A 341 14.74 24.88 -8.64
N SER A 342 15.69 25.75 -8.34
CA SER A 342 16.63 26.32 -9.28
C SER A 342 17.54 25.24 -9.89
N SER A 343 17.78 25.30 -11.20
CA SER A 343 18.72 24.37 -11.86
C SER A 343 20.20 24.66 -11.56
N VAL A 344 20.50 25.79 -10.93
CA VAL A 344 21.88 26.23 -10.66
C VAL A 344 22.37 25.74 -9.31
N ASN A 345 21.55 25.92 -8.29
CA ASN A 345 21.88 25.66 -6.88
C ASN A 345 20.84 24.82 -6.16
N GLY A 346 19.74 24.42 -6.81
CA GLY A 346 18.65 23.61 -6.26
C GLY A 346 17.86 24.20 -5.10
N ASP A 347 18.16 25.42 -4.68
CA ASP A 347 17.31 26.20 -3.78
C ASP A 347 15.90 26.37 -4.35
N LEU A 348 14.92 26.59 -3.46
CA LEU A 348 13.57 27.01 -3.85
C LEU A 348 13.64 28.33 -4.62
N LEU A 349 12.92 28.43 -5.73
CA LEU A 349 12.81 29.66 -6.51
C LEU A 349 12.06 30.74 -5.71
N ASP A 350 12.66 31.92 -5.56
CA ASP A 350 12.05 33.05 -4.85
C ASP A 350 10.73 33.50 -5.52
N GLU A 351 10.68 33.43 -6.85
CA GLU A 351 9.53 33.79 -7.68
C GLU A 351 8.53 32.65 -7.93
N TYR A 352 8.65 31.53 -7.20
CA TYR A 352 7.83 30.34 -7.47
C TYR A 352 6.32 30.60 -7.37
N ASP A 353 5.90 31.36 -6.36
CA ASP A 353 4.49 31.74 -6.19
C ASP A 353 3.98 32.57 -7.38
N ASP A 354 4.76 33.57 -7.82
CA ASP A 354 4.42 34.40 -8.99
C ASP A 354 4.37 33.56 -10.28
N MET A 355 5.25 32.57 -10.41
CA MET A 355 5.24 31.62 -11.53
C MET A 355 3.94 30.79 -11.56
N VAL A 356 3.51 30.26 -10.41
CA VAL A 356 2.25 29.50 -10.29
C VAL A 356 1.05 30.41 -10.59
N GLU A 357 1.00 31.58 -9.97
CA GLU A 357 -0.08 32.55 -10.16
C GLU A 357 -0.20 32.99 -11.63
N SER A 358 0.90 33.41 -12.25
CA SER A 358 0.91 33.90 -13.64
C SER A 358 0.56 32.82 -14.65
N THR A 359 1.06 31.60 -14.46
CA THR A 359 0.74 30.44 -15.30
C THR A 359 -0.75 30.11 -15.21
N THR A 360 -1.30 30.12 -13.99
CA THR A 360 -2.72 29.85 -13.74
C THR A 360 -3.62 30.91 -14.39
N ARG A 361 -3.32 32.20 -14.19
CA ARG A 361 -4.06 33.31 -14.81
C ARG A 361 -4.04 33.21 -16.33
N LYS A 362 -2.88 32.94 -16.91
CA LYS A 362 -2.73 32.78 -18.36
C LYS A 362 -3.61 31.64 -18.88
N ALA A 363 -3.59 30.49 -18.21
CA ALA A 363 -4.42 29.35 -18.61
C ALA A 363 -5.91 29.68 -18.58
N LEU A 364 -6.40 30.39 -17.56
CA LEU A 364 -7.83 30.75 -17.42
C LEU A 364 -8.32 31.80 -18.41
N VAL A 365 -7.46 32.77 -18.78
CA VAL A 365 -7.80 33.84 -19.73
C VAL A 365 -8.03 33.30 -21.15
N GLU A 366 -7.33 32.24 -21.54
CA GLU A 366 -7.43 31.65 -22.88
C GLU A 366 -8.80 31.05 -23.21
N ASN A 367 -9.57 30.62 -22.20
CA ASN A 367 -10.90 30.02 -22.41
C ASN A 367 -11.80 30.28 -21.19
N PRO A 368 -12.94 30.98 -21.31
CA PRO A 368 -13.82 31.31 -20.18
C PRO A 368 -14.51 30.11 -19.51
N HIS A 369 -14.53 28.94 -20.15
CA HIS A 369 -15.12 27.70 -19.61
C HIS A 369 -14.06 26.70 -19.15
N ARG A 370 -12.78 27.07 -19.20
CA ARG A 370 -11.69 26.24 -18.68
C ARG A 370 -11.69 26.26 -17.16
N VAL A 371 -11.50 25.09 -16.57
CA VAL A 371 -11.24 24.92 -15.14
C VAL A 371 -9.76 24.60 -14.97
N VAL A 372 -9.13 25.17 -13.95
CA VAL A 372 -7.73 24.90 -13.62
C VAL A 372 -7.65 24.21 -12.27
N VAL A 373 -6.94 23.07 -12.24
CA VAL A 373 -6.59 22.36 -11.01
C VAL A 373 -5.21 22.84 -10.57
N VAL A 374 -5.09 23.34 -9.35
CA VAL A 374 -3.81 23.79 -8.79
C VAL A 374 -3.44 22.89 -7.62
N HIS A 375 -2.33 22.16 -7.77
CA HIS A 375 -1.83 21.26 -6.73
C HIS A 375 -0.99 22.05 -5.73
N SER A 376 -1.44 22.12 -4.49
CA SER A 376 -0.69 22.67 -3.36
C SER A 376 -0.04 21.54 -2.60
N VAL A 377 1.29 21.47 -2.61
CA VAL A 377 2.04 20.32 -2.08
C VAL A 377 2.35 20.56 -0.60
N ALA A 378 1.80 19.73 0.28
CA ALA A 378 2.09 19.71 1.71
C ALA A 378 3.15 18.64 2.02
N GLY A 379 4.39 18.96 1.66
CA GLY A 379 5.55 18.07 1.83
C GLY A 379 5.88 17.31 0.54
N SER A 380 6.79 17.88 -0.25
CA SER A 380 7.39 17.21 -1.40
C SER A 380 8.23 15.98 -0.97
N LYS A 381 8.84 15.26 -1.92
CA LYS A 381 9.81 14.21 -1.63
C LYS A 381 10.96 14.65 -0.71
N THR A 382 11.29 15.95 -0.67
CA THR A 382 12.28 16.55 0.26
C THR A 382 11.66 17.46 1.32
N GLY A 383 10.33 17.57 1.36
CA GLY A 383 9.58 18.29 2.40
C GLY A 383 9.25 19.76 2.11
N LEU A 384 9.34 20.20 0.85
CA LEU A 384 8.88 21.53 0.44
C LEU A 384 7.36 21.66 0.57
N CYS A 385 6.90 22.84 0.98
CA CYS A 385 5.48 23.20 1.06
C CYS A 385 5.22 24.34 0.06
N VAL A 386 4.77 23.99 -1.15
CA VAL A 386 4.69 24.93 -2.27
C VAL A 386 3.48 24.68 -3.20
N PRO A 387 2.90 25.72 -3.83
CA PRO A 387 3.17 27.14 -3.58
C PRO A 387 2.79 27.53 -2.16
N SER A 388 3.09 28.77 -1.76
CA SER A 388 2.65 29.24 -0.45
C SER A 388 1.12 29.19 -0.32
N PRO A 389 0.58 29.05 0.91
CA PRO A 389 -0.86 28.91 1.13
C PRO A 389 -1.69 30.04 0.51
N VAL A 390 -1.12 31.24 0.51
CA VAL A 390 -1.75 32.48 0.02
C VAL A 390 -2.03 32.43 -1.48
N VAL A 391 -1.24 31.68 -2.27
CA VAL A 391 -1.45 31.55 -3.72
C VAL A 391 -2.79 30.91 -4.02
N ALA A 392 -3.12 29.81 -3.32
CA ALA A 392 -4.39 29.12 -3.52
C ALA A 392 -5.58 30.03 -3.13
N GLU A 393 -5.48 30.73 -2.01
CA GLU A 393 -6.51 31.69 -1.53
C GLU A 393 -6.74 32.82 -2.54
N LYS A 394 -5.67 33.45 -3.04
CA LYS A 394 -5.75 34.51 -4.07
C LYS A 394 -6.44 34.00 -5.33
N LEU A 395 -5.97 32.88 -5.87
CA LEU A 395 -6.52 32.32 -7.12
C LEU A 395 -8.00 31.95 -6.97
N LYS A 396 -8.38 31.33 -5.84
CA LYS A 396 -9.77 30.99 -5.55
C LYS A 396 -10.63 32.24 -5.38
N SER A 397 -10.12 33.30 -4.74
CA SER A 397 -10.85 34.57 -4.60
C SER A 397 -11.06 35.29 -5.94
N GLU A 398 -10.10 35.18 -6.87
CA GLU A 398 -10.13 35.86 -8.17
C GLU A 398 -11.03 35.13 -9.18
N PHE A 399 -11.01 33.79 -9.19
CA PHE A 399 -11.65 32.98 -10.24
C PHE A 399 -12.77 32.05 -9.74
N GLY A 400 -13.00 31.98 -8.44
CA GLY A 400 -14.05 31.17 -7.83
C GLY A 400 -13.98 29.70 -8.27
N ASP A 401 -15.13 29.19 -8.71
CA ASP A 401 -15.34 27.79 -9.10
C ASP A 401 -14.52 27.33 -10.32
N ARG A 402 -13.83 28.23 -11.00
CA ARG A 402 -12.91 27.86 -12.09
C ARG A 402 -11.53 27.42 -11.59
N ILE A 403 -11.29 27.51 -10.28
CA ILE A 403 -10.10 26.98 -9.60
C ILE A 403 -10.52 25.81 -8.71
N ILE A 404 -9.85 24.68 -8.88
CA ILE A 404 -9.90 23.57 -7.93
C ILE A 404 -8.54 23.49 -7.25
N SER A 405 -8.49 23.94 -6.00
CA SER A 405 -7.28 23.90 -5.18
C SER A 405 -7.20 22.55 -4.46
N VAL A 406 -6.30 21.70 -4.94
CA VAL A 406 -6.05 20.37 -4.37
C VAL A 406 -4.88 20.47 -3.39
N LEU A 407 -5.03 19.94 -2.19
CA LEU A 407 -3.88 19.72 -1.30
C LEU A 407 -3.30 18.34 -1.58
N ASP A 408 -2.09 18.29 -2.14
CA ASP A 408 -1.30 17.06 -2.14
C ASP A 408 -0.67 16.89 -0.75
N ALA A 409 -1.40 16.21 0.13
CA ALA A 409 -0.94 15.80 1.46
C ALA A 409 -0.50 14.33 1.46
N CYS A 410 -0.05 13.79 0.32
CA CYS A 410 0.30 12.38 0.22
C CYS A 410 1.43 11.95 1.17
N GLN A 411 2.25 12.87 1.70
CA GLN A 411 3.22 12.55 2.76
C GLN A 411 2.55 12.37 4.13
N MET A 412 1.42 13.02 4.39
CA MET A 412 0.73 13.09 5.67
C MET A 412 1.62 13.57 6.83
N ARG A 413 2.55 14.48 6.53
CA ARG A 413 3.51 15.07 7.49
C ARG A 413 3.15 16.51 7.84
N SER A 414 1.86 16.82 7.88
CA SER A 414 1.31 18.12 8.28
C SER A 414 0.77 18.08 9.70
N GLY A 415 0.61 19.24 10.31
CA GLY A 415 -0.13 19.40 11.57
C GLY A 415 -1.60 19.00 11.42
N PRO A 416 -2.26 18.64 12.53
CA PRO A 416 -3.61 18.06 12.53
C PRO A 416 -4.71 19.04 12.07
N SER A 417 -4.47 20.35 12.14
CA SER A 417 -5.45 21.37 11.73
C SER A 417 -5.48 21.66 10.22
N LEU A 418 -4.43 21.28 9.47
CA LEU A 418 -4.31 21.65 8.05
C LEU A 418 -5.42 21.04 7.20
N ILE A 419 -5.67 19.73 7.33
CA ILE A 419 -6.63 19.01 6.48
C ILE A 419 -8.07 19.49 6.76
N PRO A 420 -8.55 19.55 8.02
CA PRO A 420 -9.86 20.12 8.33
C PRO A 420 -10.05 21.53 7.76
N ARG A 421 -9.05 22.41 7.98
CA ARG A 421 -9.10 23.79 7.49
C ARG A 421 -9.15 23.84 5.96
N TRP A 422 -8.30 23.08 5.28
CA TRP A 422 -8.26 23.04 3.82
C TRP A 422 -9.56 22.52 3.21
N LEU A 423 -10.18 21.50 3.82
CA LEU A 423 -11.48 21.00 3.37
C LEU A 423 -12.58 22.04 3.53
N ASN A 424 -12.59 22.77 4.63
CA ASN A 424 -13.56 23.84 4.89
C ASN A 424 -13.37 25.04 3.95
N GLU A 425 -12.13 25.42 3.66
CA GLU A 425 -11.81 26.69 2.99
C GLU A 425 -11.55 26.55 1.49
N MET A 426 -10.93 25.44 1.06
CA MET A 426 -10.24 25.35 -0.22
C MET A 426 -10.79 24.26 -1.13
N GLY A 427 -10.56 22.98 -0.85
CA GLY A 427 -10.88 21.94 -1.81
C GLY A 427 -10.46 20.53 -1.40
N PRO A 428 -10.38 19.59 -2.35
CA PRO A 428 -10.01 18.21 -2.09
C PRO A 428 -8.59 18.06 -1.52
N VAL A 429 -8.38 16.98 -0.77
CA VAL A 429 -7.08 16.61 -0.19
C VAL A 429 -6.71 15.19 -0.59
N LEU A 430 -5.53 15.01 -1.19
CA LEU A 430 -4.96 13.70 -1.50
C LEU A 430 -4.18 13.20 -0.28
N MET A 431 -4.39 11.94 0.11
CA MET A 431 -3.74 11.36 1.30
C MET A 431 -3.28 9.93 1.02
N THR A 432 -2.21 9.49 1.71
CA THR A 432 -1.83 8.06 1.69
C THR A 432 -1.57 7.52 3.08
N SER A 433 -1.95 6.27 3.33
CA SER A 433 -1.65 5.56 4.58
C SER A 433 -0.24 4.99 4.61
N SER A 434 0.39 4.79 3.45
CA SER A 434 1.64 4.02 3.33
C SER A 434 2.94 4.80 3.54
N LYS A 435 2.84 6.12 3.65
CA LYS A 435 3.97 7.01 3.96
C LYS A 435 4.08 7.23 5.46
N PHE A 436 3.83 8.44 5.98
CA PHE A 436 4.09 8.76 7.38
C PHE A 436 3.47 7.73 8.34
N TYR A 437 2.22 7.34 8.10
CA TYR A 437 1.52 6.35 8.92
C TYR A 437 2.06 4.93 8.83
N GLY A 438 2.90 4.60 7.85
CA GLY A 438 3.58 3.32 7.81
C GLY A 438 2.70 2.12 7.44
N GLY A 439 1.49 2.36 6.93
CA GLY A 439 0.64 1.30 6.36
C GLY A 439 1.30 0.60 5.17
N PRO A 440 0.84 -0.60 4.78
CA PRO A 440 1.32 -1.26 3.58
C PRO A 440 1.17 -0.38 2.33
N SER A 441 2.08 -0.50 1.37
CA SER A 441 2.02 0.22 0.09
C SER A 441 0.65 0.06 -0.57
N PHE A 442 0.18 1.08 -1.28
CA PHE A 442 -1.13 1.07 -1.95
C PHE A 442 -2.34 1.11 -1.01
N GLY A 443 -2.34 2.08 -0.08
CA GLY A 443 -3.53 2.58 0.60
C GLY A 443 -3.59 4.11 0.50
N SER A 444 -4.67 4.63 -0.06
CA SER A 444 -4.83 6.06 -0.35
C SER A 444 -6.30 6.47 -0.31
N GLY A 445 -6.55 7.77 -0.22
CA GLY A 445 -7.89 8.33 -0.36
C GLY A 445 -7.86 9.78 -0.83
N VAL A 446 -9.04 10.27 -1.19
CA VAL A 446 -9.29 11.68 -1.48
C VAL A 446 -10.38 12.16 -0.54
N PHE A 447 -10.03 13.08 0.36
CA PHE A 447 -11.04 13.80 1.12
C PHE A 447 -11.66 14.87 0.22
N VAL A 448 -12.98 14.85 0.08
CA VAL A 448 -13.74 15.77 -0.74
C VAL A 448 -14.66 16.58 0.17
N PRO A 449 -14.61 17.93 0.11
CA PRO A 449 -15.52 18.77 0.89
C PRO A 449 -16.98 18.45 0.59
N HIS A 450 -17.86 18.57 1.59
CA HIS A 450 -19.29 18.34 1.41
C HIS A 450 -19.90 19.20 0.29
N ALA A 451 -19.49 20.47 0.19
CA ALA A 451 -19.95 21.38 -0.87
C ALA A 451 -19.48 20.91 -2.26
N CYS A 452 -18.25 20.39 -2.37
CA CYS A 452 -17.74 19.85 -3.62
C CYS A 452 -18.49 18.58 -4.03
N LEU A 453 -18.76 17.66 -3.08
CA LEU A 453 -19.55 16.45 -3.36
C LEU A 453 -20.98 16.77 -3.81
N ALA A 454 -21.66 17.69 -3.13
CA ALA A 454 -23.00 18.12 -3.51
C ALA A 454 -23.00 18.66 -4.95
N LYS A 455 -22.05 19.53 -5.29
CA LYS A 455 -21.90 20.09 -6.63
C LYS A 455 -21.57 19.03 -7.69
N MET A 456 -20.64 18.12 -7.41
CA MET A 456 -20.32 17.01 -8.33
C MET A 456 -21.54 16.13 -8.59
N ASN A 457 -22.36 15.86 -7.57
CA ASN A 457 -23.60 15.11 -7.72
C ASN A 457 -24.61 15.86 -8.60
N GLU A 458 -24.82 17.16 -8.40
CA GLU A 458 -25.68 17.98 -9.27
C GLU A 458 -25.18 17.98 -10.72
N GLU A 459 -23.86 18.08 -10.92
CA GLU A 459 -23.25 18.09 -12.24
C GLU A 459 -23.38 16.73 -12.93
N LEU A 460 -23.13 15.62 -12.22
CA LEU A 460 -23.38 14.25 -12.69
C LEU A 460 -24.84 14.05 -13.06
N GLU A 461 -25.78 14.57 -12.26
CA GLU A 461 -27.21 14.47 -12.56
C GLU A 461 -27.62 15.18 -13.85
N ALA A 462 -26.91 16.24 -14.20
CA ALA A 462 -27.18 17.00 -15.41
C ALA A 462 -26.43 16.50 -16.65
N GLU A 463 -25.53 15.52 -16.52
CA GLU A 463 -24.89 14.86 -17.66
C GLU A 463 -25.87 13.94 -18.41
N PRO A 464 -25.69 13.67 -19.71
CA PRO A 464 -26.40 12.59 -20.38
C PRO A 464 -25.87 11.23 -19.92
N ALA A 465 -26.72 10.19 -19.99
CA ALA A 465 -26.34 8.83 -19.58
C ALA A 465 -25.06 8.32 -20.27
N SER A 466 -24.84 8.66 -21.54
CA SER A 466 -23.63 8.27 -22.27
C SER A 466 -22.35 8.87 -21.67
N ALA A 467 -22.39 10.12 -21.20
CA ALA A 467 -21.24 10.75 -20.57
C ALA A 467 -20.95 10.13 -19.19
N VAL A 468 -21.99 9.78 -18.43
CA VAL A 468 -21.83 9.08 -17.14
C VAL A 468 -21.21 7.70 -17.34
N VAL A 469 -21.59 6.98 -18.40
CA VAL A 469 -20.94 5.70 -18.77
C VAL A 469 -19.47 5.90 -19.13
N ASP A 470 -19.12 6.93 -19.92
CA ASP A 470 -17.73 7.23 -20.24
C ASP A 470 -16.91 7.60 -18.98
N ILE A 471 -17.51 8.33 -18.02
CA ILE A 471 -16.88 8.63 -16.73
C ILE A 471 -16.66 7.34 -15.92
N ALA A 472 -17.69 6.50 -15.83
CA ALA A 472 -17.63 5.24 -15.09
C ALA A 472 -16.58 4.29 -15.68
N GLU A 473 -16.48 4.19 -17.01
CA GLU A 473 -15.46 3.40 -17.70
C GLU A 473 -14.04 3.89 -17.37
N ALA A 474 -13.82 5.21 -17.35
CA ALA A 474 -12.52 5.77 -16.97
C ALA A 474 -12.20 5.50 -15.49
N CYS A 475 -13.17 5.72 -14.59
CA CYS A 475 -13.01 5.45 -13.15
C CYS A 475 -12.73 3.97 -12.88
N ALA A 476 -13.36 3.05 -13.62
CA ALA A 476 -13.24 1.60 -13.45
C ALA A 476 -11.82 1.06 -13.68
N SER A 477 -10.91 1.86 -14.25
CA SER A 477 -9.48 1.52 -14.31
C SER A 477 -8.85 1.48 -12.91
N TYR A 478 -9.34 2.29 -11.98
CA TYR A 478 -8.70 2.53 -10.67
C TYR A 478 -9.63 2.33 -9.48
N LEU A 479 -10.94 2.44 -9.68
CA LEU A 479 -11.98 2.43 -8.66
C LEU A 479 -13.05 1.39 -8.94
N THR A 480 -13.59 0.84 -7.87
CA THR A 480 -14.83 0.06 -7.84
C THR A 480 -15.98 0.90 -7.32
N SER A 481 -17.21 0.38 -7.41
CA SER A 481 -18.36 1.01 -6.74
C SER A 481 -18.17 1.10 -5.22
N TYR A 482 -17.47 0.15 -4.59
CA TYR A 482 -17.18 0.16 -3.14
C TYR A 482 -16.26 1.32 -2.73
N ASP A 483 -15.31 1.67 -3.60
CA ASP A 483 -14.35 2.74 -3.33
C ASP A 483 -15.01 4.13 -3.36
N ILE A 484 -15.99 4.30 -4.26
CA ILE A 484 -16.85 5.49 -4.36
C ILE A 484 -17.88 5.50 -3.23
N GLY A 485 -18.44 4.33 -2.90
CA GLY A 485 -19.50 4.17 -1.91
C GLY A 485 -20.74 4.98 -2.24
N PRO A 486 -21.53 5.40 -1.24
CA PRO A 486 -22.76 6.18 -1.45
C PRO A 486 -22.49 7.65 -1.81
N LEU A 487 -21.24 8.07 -1.97
CA LEU A 487 -20.86 9.49 -2.08
C LEU A 487 -21.28 10.13 -3.41
N MET A 488 -21.26 9.34 -4.50
CA MET A 488 -21.67 9.77 -5.84
C MET A 488 -22.63 8.76 -6.46
N PRO A 489 -23.92 8.71 -6.04
CA PRO A 489 -24.84 7.62 -6.34
C PRO A 489 -24.97 7.32 -7.84
N ARG A 490 -25.07 8.36 -8.67
CA ARG A 490 -25.21 8.19 -10.12
C ARG A 490 -23.96 7.63 -10.80
N LEU A 491 -22.77 7.97 -10.28
CA LEU A 491 -21.54 7.37 -10.75
C LEU A 491 -21.44 5.92 -10.24
N HIS A 492 -21.69 5.70 -8.96
CA HIS A 492 -21.73 4.39 -8.32
C HIS A 492 -22.59 3.40 -9.12
N ASP A 493 -23.82 3.78 -9.47
CA ASP A 493 -24.77 2.93 -10.20
C ASP A 493 -24.35 2.68 -11.65
N ALA A 494 -23.53 3.56 -12.22
CA ALA A 494 -22.98 3.41 -13.58
C ALA A 494 -21.69 2.59 -13.61
N MET A 495 -21.04 2.36 -12.46
CA MET A 495 -19.82 1.54 -12.39
C MET A 495 -20.10 0.11 -12.87
N PRO A 496 -19.14 -0.53 -13.57
CA PRO A 496 -19.27 -1.93 -13.90
C PRO A 496 -19.51 -2.78 -12.65
N PRO A 497 -20.43 -3.77 -12.69
CA PRO A 497 -20.57 -4.70 -11.59
C PRO A 497 -19.25 -5.43 -11.39
N GLY A 498 -18.77 -5.50 -10.16
CA GLY A 498 -17.46 -6.02 -9.84
C GLY A 498 -17.31 -6.34 -8.37
N PHE A 499 -16.13 -6.81 -8.02
CA PHE A 499 -15.78 -7.21 -6.66
C PHE A 499 -15.10 -6.06 -5.94
N CYS A 500 -15.20 -6.06 -4.62
CA CYS A 500 -14.42 -5.16 -3.79
C CYS A 500 -12.92 -5.46 -3.97
N ASN A 501 -12.09 -4.42 -3.97
CA ASN A 501 -10.65 -4.58 -3.88
C ASN A 501 -10.28 -5.02 -2.46
N THR A 502 -10.41 -6.32 -2.18
CA THR A 502 -10.13 -6.91 -0.86
C THR A 502 -8.72 -6.57 -0.38
N GLY A 503 -7.72 -6.62 -1.27
CA GLY A 503 -6.35 -6.22 -0.96
C GLY A 503 -6.27 -4.80 -0.41
N LEU A 504 -6.96 -3.85 -1.04
CA LEU A 504 -7.01 -2.46 -0.57
C LEU A 504 -7.68 -2.33 0.81
N LEU A 505 -8.80 -3.00 1.03
CA LEU A 505 -9.50 -3.01 2.33
C LEU A 505 -8.58 -3.52 3.45
N LEU A 506 -7.85 -4.62 3.20
CA LEU A 506 -6.93 -5.21 4.17
C LEU A 506 -5.73 -4.31 4.46
N ARG A 507 -5.19 -3.64 3.45
CA ARG A 507 -4.12 -2.64 3.63
C ARG A 507 -4.60 -1.41 4.40
N TRP A 508 -5.85 -1.00 4.22
CA TRP A 508 -6.48 0.05 5.00
C TRP A 508 -6.61 -0.31 6.47
N ALA A 509 -6.96 -1.56 6.80
CA ALA A 509 -7.00 -2.02 8.20
C ALA A 509 -5.64 -1.86 8.91
N ALA A 510 -4.54 -2.23 8.22
CA ALA A 510 -3.20 -2.01 8.74
C ALA A 510 -2.84 -0.52 8.87
N GLY A 511 -3.21 0.31 7.88
CA GLY A 511 -2.99 1.76 7.94
C GLY A 511 -3.75 2.44 9.10
N LEU A 512 -5.02 2.07 9.28
CA LEU A 512 -5.86 2.57 10.38
C LEU A 512 -5.29 2.22 11.74
N TYR A 513 -4.80 1.00 11.92
CA TYR A 513 -4.16 0.58 13.18
C TYR A 513 -3.04 1.55 13.58
N GLU A 514 -2.16 1.93 12.65
CA GLU A 514 -1.05 2.84 12.93
C GLU A 514 -1.52 4.28 13.18
N MET A 515 -2.53 4.74 12.43
CA MET A 515 -3.13 6.08 12.61
C MET A 515 -3.78 6.21 13.99
N GLU A 516 -4.62 5.25 14.37
CA GLU A 516 -5.32 5.22 15.65
C GLU A 516 -4.34 5.03 16.81
N SER A 517 -3.34 4.15 16.67
CA SER A 517 -2.31 3.96 17.69
C SER A 517 -1.56 5.27 17.99
N LEU A 518 -1.20 6.03 16.96
CA LEU A 518 -0.55 7.33 17.14
C LEU A 518 -1.51 8.36 17.76
N ASN A 519 -2.76 8.40 17.31
CA ASN A 519 -3.78 9.30 17.86
C ASN A 519 -4.04 9.03 19.35
N ASP A 520 -4.17 7.76 19.73
CA ASP A 520 -4.38 7.34 21.10
C ASP A 520 -3.18 7.64 21.98
N ALA A 521 -1.96 7.32 21.51
CA ALA A 521 -0.73 7.68 22.23
C ALA A 521 -0.59 9.20 22.42
N THR A 522 -0.90 9.98 21.39
CA THR A 522 -0.88 11.45 21.45
C THR A 522 -1.89 11.98 22.45
N THR A 523 -3.12 11.48 22.43
CA THR A 523 -4.18 11.86 23.36
C THR A 523 -3.78 11.52 24.80
N ASN A 524 -3.29 10.30 25.03
CA ASN A 524 -2.85 9.83 26.35
C ASN A 524 -1.64 10.59 26.90
N ALA A 525 -0.75 11.07 26.03
CA ALA A 525 0.43 11.86 26.40
C ALA A 525 0.12 13.33 26.72
N GLY A 526 -1.13 13.79 26.55
CA GLY A 526 -1.53 15.17 26.85
C GLY A 526 -1.78 16.04 25.61
N GLY A 527 -1.90 15.44 24.43
CA GLY A 527 -2.31 16.10 23.19
C GLY A 527 -1.17 16.36 22.21
N THR A 528 -1.54 17.01 21.11
CA THR A 528 -0.71 17.17 19.90
C THR A 528 0.59 17.92 20.15
N ALA A 529 0.60 18.91 21.05
CA ALA A 529 1.80 19.68 21.39
C ALA A 529 2.95 18.80 21.90
N VAL A 530 2.66 17.73 22.65
CA VAL A 530 3.68 16.79 23.15
C VAL A 530 4.25 15.96 22.00
N ALA A 531 3.40 15.47 21.11
CA ALA A 531 3.84 14.73 19.93
C ALA A 531 4.71 15.58 19.00
N GLU A 532 4.32 16.84 18.77
CA GLU A 532 5.10 17.82 18.02
C GLU A 532 6.46 18.09 18.65
N GLU A 533 6.53 18.23 19.98
CA GLU A 533 7.78 18.43 20.70
C GLU A 533 8.73 17.23 20.56
N LYS A 534 8.21 16.00 20.72
CA LYS A 534 8.99 14.76 20.55
C LYS A 534 9.50 14.62 19.12
N LEU A 535 8.64 14.89 18.14
CA LEU A 535 8.98 14.88 16.73
C LEU A 535 10.09 15.90 16.41
N ARG A 536 9.93 17.17 16.85
CA ARG A 536 10.95 18.21 16.69
C ARG A 536 12.28 17.80 17.31
N SER A 537 12.25 17.26 18.51
CA SER A 537 13.45 16.81 19.23
C SER A 537 14.21 15.74 18.45
N TRP A 538 13.50 14.76 17.89
CA TRP A 538 14.10 13.75 17.00
C TRP A 538 14.66 14.38 15.72
N VAL A 539 13.90 15.27 15.06
CA VAL A 539 14.32 15.94 13.83
C VAL A 539 15.65 16.69 14.04
N PHE A 540 15.74 17.52 15.08
CA PHE A 540 16.97 18.28 15.35
C PHE A 540 18.16 17.38 15.71
N ALA A 541 17.93 16.32 16.50
CA ALA A 541 18.97 15.35 16.81
C ALA A 541 19.49 14.62 15.56
N MET A 542 18.62 14.27 14.63
CA MET A 542 18.98 13.65 13.35
C MET A 542 19.74 14.59 12.41
N ARG A 543 19.35 15.88 12.35
CA ARG A 543 20.06 16.89 11.58
C ARG A 543 21.48 17.09 12.11
N GLU A 544 21.62 17.21 13.42
CA GLU A 544 22.93 17.33 14.08
C GLU A 544 23.78 16.08 13.80
N GLU A 545 23.21 14.89 13.90
CA GLU A 545 23.92 13.64 13.61
C GLU A 545 24.38 13.57 12.15
N ALA A 546 23.52 13.89 11.18
CA ALA A 546 23.89 13.89 9.76
C ALA A 546 25.08 14.83 9.48
N GLN A 547 25.15 15.99 10.14
CA GLN A 547 26.23 16.96 9.99
C GLN A 547 27.57 16.47 10.57
N ARG A 548 27.57 15.54 11.53
CA ARG A 548 28.81 15.00 12.14
C ARG A 548 29.62 14.12 11.18
N HIS A 549 29.01 13.62 10.11
CA HIS A 549 29.64 12.72 9.14
C HIS A 549 30.16 13.45 7.88
N ALA A 550 30.40 14.76 7.98
CA ALA A 550 31.04 15.52 6.92
C ALA A 550 32.56 15.19 6.81
N PRO A 551 33.13 15.15 5.59
CA PRO A 551 32.52 15.49 4.30
C PRO A 551 31.79 14.34 3.58
N GLU A 552 31.84 13.10 4.08
CA GLU A 552 31.26 11.92 3.41
C GLU A 552 29.75 12.02 3.22
N ILE A 553 29.07 12.61 4.20
CA ILE A 553 27.66 12.96 4.15
C ILE A 553 27.53 14.48 4.08
N GLU A 554 26.80 14.95 3.07
CA GLU A 554 26.34 16.33 3.01
C GLU A 554 24.85 16.38 3.37
N PHE A 555 24.54 17.10 4.44
CA PHE A 555 23.16 17.38 4.83
C PHE A 555 22.58 18.49 3.94
N VAL A 556 21.47 18.20 3.27
CA VAL A 556 20.75 19.17 2.45
C VAL A 556 19.89 20.03 3.37
N GLN A 557 20.11 21.34 3.34
CA GLN A 557 19.42 22.26 4.23
C GLN A 557 17.91 22.26 3.93
N PRO A 558 17.05 22.01 4.94
CA PRO A 558 15.61 22.01 4.75
C PRO A 558 15.05 23.43 4.88
N ILE A 559 13.83 23.61 4.38
CA ILE A 559 13.00 24.76 4.70
C ILE A 559 12.01 24.32 5.79
N ASP A 560 12.09 24.97 6.96
CA ASP A 560 11.13 24.81 8.05
C ASP A 560 10.02 25.84 7.90
N TYR A 561 8.78 25.36 7.84
CA TYR A 561 7.58 26.18 7.84
C TYR A 561 6.97 26.05 9.23
N GLU A 562 7.17 27.07 10.08
CA GLU A 562 6.71 27.11 11.48
C GLU A 562 5.17 27.27 11.60
N ASN A 563 4.43 26.37 10.97
CA ASN A 563 2.98 26.33 10.94
C ASN A 563 2.49 24.89 10.67
N GLU A 564 1.18 24.72 10.56
CA GLU A 564 0.52 23.42 10.33
C GLU A 564 0.86 22.73 9.01
N TRP A 565 1.57 23.36 8.07
CA TRP A 565 1.99 22.69 6.82
C TRP A 565 3.05 21.61 7.06
N GLN A 566 3.78 21.73 8.17
CA GLN A 566 4.72 20.73 8.62
C GLN A 566 4.38 20.30 10.04
N TYR A 567 4.36 18.99 10.28
CA TYR A 567 4.09 18.45 11.60
C TYR A 567 5.17 18.90 12.59
N GLY A 568 4.76 19.64 13.62
CA GLY A 568 5.65 20.25 14.59
C GLY A 568 6.37 21.50 14.08
N GLY A 569 5.98 22.05 12.93
CA GLY A 569 6.57 23.25 12.34
C GLY A 569 8.00 23.05 11.80
N VAL A 570 8.39 21.81 11.50
CA VAL A 570 9.73 21.47 11.00
C VAL A 570 9.65 20.44 9.88
N ASN A 571 10.59 20.52 8.93
CA ASN A 571 10.71 19.51 7.89
C ASN A 571 11.21 18.19 8.50
N THR A 572 10.34 17.18 8.49
CA THR A 572 10.62 15.85 9.03
C THR A 572 11.36 14.93 8.06
N ILE A 573 11.68 15.40 6.86
CA ILE A 573 12.45 14.67 5.84
C ILE A 573 13.91 15.11 5.87
N ILE A 574 14.76 14.27 6.45
CA ILE A 574 16.20 14.50 6.51
C ILE A 574 16.82 14.01 5.21
N SER A 575 17.20 14.94 4.34
CA SER A 575 17.79 14.63 3.03
C SER A 575 19.30 14.75 3.08
N VAL A 576 20.01 13.75 2.54
CA VAL A 576 21.47 13.71 2.53
C VAL A 576 22.00 13.31 1.17
N ARG A 577 23.12 13.90 0.78
CA ARG A 577 23.94 13.49 -0.36
C ARG A 577 25.16 12.75 0.15
N LEU A 578 25.63 11.79 -0.64
CA LEU A 578 26.80 10.99 -0.31
C LEU A 578 27.94 11.30 -1.27
N ARG A 579 29.15 11.42 -0.73
CA ARG A 579 30.39 11.55 -1.50
C ARG A 579 31.20 10.27 -1.44
N ASN A 580 31.79 9.90 -2.57
CA ASN A 580 32.77 8.83 -2.67
C ASN A 580 34.12 9.26 -2.03
N PRO A 581 35.09 8.35 -1.84
CA PRO A 581 36.42 8.69 -1.31
C PRO A 581 37.21 9.72 -2.12
N ALA A 582 36.86 9.97 -3.39
CA ALA A 582 37.44 11.02 -4.23
C ALA A 582 36.78 12.40 -4.02
N GLY A 583 35.72 12.48 -3.20
CA GLY A 583 34.97 13.71 -2.91
C GLY A 583 33.83 14.01 -3.90
N GLU A 584 33.57 13.12 -4.86
CA GLU A 584 32.54 13.27 -5.88
C GLU A 584 31.20 12.70 -5.38
N TYR A 585 30.09 13.27 -5.82
CA TYR A 585 28.76 12.79 -5.45
C TYR A 585 28.38 11.52 -6.21
N TYR A 586 27.70 10.61 -5.52
CA TYR A 586 27.06 9.47 -6.17
C TYR A 586 25.89 9.88 -7.08
N SER A 587 25.80 9.21 -8.20
CA SER A 587 24.68 9.30 -9.15
C SER A 587 23.45 8.52 -8.67
N THR A 588 22.29 8.76 -9.30
CA THR A 588 21.03 8.08 -8.96
C THR A 588 21.13 6.55 -9.06
N PRO A 589 21.75 5.96 -10.12
CA PRO A 589 21.97 4.52 -10.17
C PRO A 589 22.86 3.98 -9.04
N GLU A 590 23.88 4.73 -8.61
CA GLU A 590 24.77 4.32 -7.52
C GLU A 590 24.07 4.41 -6.17
N LEU A 591 23.30 5.47 -5.91
CA LEU A 591 22.49 5.57 -4.69
C LEU A 591 21.44 4.45 -4.61
N LYS A 592 20.91 3.95 -5.74
CA LYS A 592 20.03 2.76 -5.74
C LYS A 592 20.75 1.50 -5.30
N LYS A 593 22.04 1.34 -5.63
CA LYS A 593 22.87 0.24 -5.13
C LYS A 593 23.15 0.40 -3.64
N ILE A 594 23.53 1.61 -3.20
CA ILE A 594 23.74 1.93 -1.77
C ILE A 594 22.45 1.65 -0.97
N TYR A 595 21.30 2.04 -1.50
CA TYR A 595 19.99 1.75 -0.92
C TYR A 595 19.75 0.25 -0.73
N GLY A 596 20.11 -0.59 -1.70
CA GLY A 596 20.07 -2.05 -1.56
C GLY A 596 21.04 -2.57 -0.49
N LEU A 597 22.29 -2.09 -0.49
CA LEU A 597 23.30 -2.48 0.50
C LEU A 597 22.91 -2.08 1.94
N MET A 598 22.18 -0.97 2.11
CA MET A 598 21.64 -0.56 3.41
C MET A 598 20.65 -1.59 3.97
N HIS A 599 19.79 -2.16 3.12
CA HIS A 599 18.77 -3.14 3.50
C HIS A 599 19.35 -4.54 3.82
N SER A 600 20.50 -4.88 3.25
CA SER A 600 21.17 -6.18 3.41
C SER A 600 22.12 -6.22 4.61
N ASP A 601 22.34 -7.43 5.16
CA ASP A 601 23.52 -7.69 5.99
C ASP A 601 24.74 -7.82 5.07
N ILE A 602 25.73 -6.95 5.26
CA ILE A 602 26.94 -6.91 4.43
C ILE A 602 28.22 -7.20 5.24
N SER A 603 28.12 -7.74 6.46
CA SER A 603 29.28 -7.91 7.37
C SER A 603 30.35 -8.85 6.82
N GLU A 604 29.93 -9.88 6.08
CA GLU A 604 30.80 -10.89 5.46
C GLU A 604 31.45 -10.39 4.15
N HIS A 605 30.98 -9.27 3.62
CA HIS A 605 31.41 -8.71 2.33
C HIS A 605 32.28 -7.45 2.47
N LEU A 606 32.65 -7.09 3.70
CA LEU A 606 33.56 -5.98 3.96
C LEU A 606 35.01 -6.34 3.59
N ALA A 607 35.78 -5.33 3.22
CA ALA A 607 37.20 -5.49 2.88
C ALA A 607 38.01 -6.08 4.05
N ASP A 608 39.06 -6.84 3.71
CA ASP A 608 40.03 -7.36 4.67
C ASP A 608 40.62 -6.22 5.52
N GLY A 609 40.67 -6.43 6.84
CA GLY A 609 41.11 -5.42 7.81
C GLY A 609 40.02 -4.50 8.34
N SER A 610 38.76 -4.66 7.92
CA SER A 610 37.61 -3.97 8.54
C SER A 610 37.48 -4.37 10.02
N THR A 611 37.22 -3.37 10.87
CA THR A 611 37.14 -3.52 12.34
C THR A 611 35.89 -4.27 12.78
N ASP A 612 35.89 -4.80 14.00
CA ASP A 612 34.71 -5.47 14.59
C ASP A 612 33.50 -4.52 14.69
N GLU A 613 33.74 -3.23 14.95
CA GLU A 613 32.67 -2.22 14.96
C GLU A 613 32.09 -1.98 13.55
N GLU A 614 32.93 -1.95 12.51
CA GLU A 614 32.45 -1.85 11.12
C GLU A 614 31.64 -3.09 10.72
N ARG A 615 32.08 -4.29 11.12
CA ARG A 615 31.31 -5.54 10.90
C ARG A 615 29.97 -5.52 11.63
N ARG A 616 29.94 -5.05 12.89
CA ARG A 616 28.71 -4.88 13.66
C ARG A 616 27.74 -3.92 12.96
N VAL A 617 28.22 -2.75 12.52
CA VAL A 617 27.40 -1.77 11.80
C VAL A 617 26.91 -2.32 10.46
N ALA A 618 27.78 -3.02 9.71
CA ALA A 618 27.43 -3.65 8.44
C ALA A 618 26.34 -4.71 8.56
N SER A 619 26.27 -5.43 9.69
CA SER A 619 25.22 -6.42 9.95
C SER A 619 23.83 -5.82 10.16
N LYS A 620 23.73 -4.52 10.46
CA LYS A 620 22.45 -3.86 10.72
C LYS A 620 21.67 -3.66 9.43
N ARG A 621 20.49 -4.26 9.32
CA ARG A 621 19.58 -4.01 8.20
C ARG A 621 18.84 -2.70 8.41
N CYS A 622 18.96 -1.78 7.46
CA CYS A 622 18.41 -0.43 7.53
C CYS A 622 17.59 -0.15 6.26
N LEU A 623 16.39 0.42 6.42
CA LEU A 623 15.56 0.82 5.29
C LEU A 623 15.32 2.33 5.33
N THR A 624 15.88 3.07 4.38
CA THR A 624 15.68 4.52 4.23
C THR A 624 14.58 4.81 3.21
N GLY A 625 14.31 6.08 2.92
CA GLY A 625 13.55 6.44 1.72
C GLY A 625 14.36 6.12 0.46
N GLN A 626 13.66 5.79 -0.64
CA GLN A 626 14.35 5.57 -1.92
C GLN A 626 15.12 6.83 -2.35
N PRO A 627 16.20 6.69 -3.14
CA PRO A 627 16.86 7.83 -3.73
C PRO A 627 15.90 8.66 -4.59
N VAL A 628 15.99 9.98 -4.48
CA VAL A 628 15.24 10.90 -5.35
C VAL A 628 16.21 11.89 -5.97
N ASP A 629 15.95 12.23 -7.22
CA ASP A 629 16.76 13.20 -7.95
C ASP A 629 16.20 14.60 -7.71
N ILE A 630 17.10 15.54 -7.41
CA ILE A 630 16.81 16.98 -7.32
C ILE A 630 17.85 17.72 -8.16
N PRO A 631 17.62 18.97 -8.59
CA PRO A 631 18.54 19.66 -9.50
C PRO A 631 20.01 19.74 -9.05
N GLU A 632 20.28 19.81 -7.74
CA GLU A 632 21.63 19.77 -7.17
C GLU A 632 22.34 18.41 -7.30
N GLY A 633 21.58 17.34 -7.50
CA GLY A 633 22.02 15.95 -7.48
C GLY A 633 21.19 15.09 -6.53
N PRO A 634 21.24 13.76 -6.64
CA PRO A 634 20.30 12.88 -5.98
C PRO A 634 20.57 12.75 -4.47
N VAL A 635 19.50 12.56 -3.71
CA VAL A 635 19.51 12.49 -2.24
C VAL A 635 18.93 11.17 -1.73
N LEU A 636 19.49 10.66 -0.64
CA LEU A 636 18.86 9.69 0.25
C LEU A 636 18.09 10.42 1.34
N ARG A 637 17.05 9.77 1.87
CA ARG A 637 16.11 10.42 2.79
C ARG A 637 15.87 9.54 4.00
N VAL A 638 15.91 10.13 5.19
CA VAL A 638 15.67 9.45 6.46
C VAL A 638 14.51 10.15 7.16
N VAL A 639 13.54 9.38 7.62
CA VAL A 639 12.30 9.90 8.21
C VAL A 639 11.84 9.09 9.43
N LEU A 640 11.10 9.73 10.32
CA LEU A 640 10.33 9.09 11.38
C LEU A 640 8.93 8.75 10.87
N GLY A 641 8.45 7.52 11.14
CA GLY A 641 7.07 7.11 10.87
C GLY A 641 6.18 7.16 12.11
N ALA A 642 4.88 6.94 11.92
CA ALA A 642 3.89 6.98 12.99
C ALA A 642 4.19 5.96 14.10
N ALA A 643 4.48 4.70 13.77
CA ALA A 643 4.85 3.68 14.76
C ALA A 643 6.00 4.14 15.67
N GLN A 644 7.07 4.71 15.10
CA GLN A 644 8.20 5.18 15.88
C GLN A 644 7.88 6.45 16.69
N LEU A 645 7.04 7.34 16.15
CA LEU A 645 6.56 8.49 16.90
C LEU A 645 5.67 8.06 18.07
N THR A 646 4.83 7.04 17.88
CA THR A 646 4.02 6.41 18.94
C THR A 646 4.92 5.91 20.07
N ASP A 647 6.04 5.27 19.76
CA ASP A 647 7.00 4.80 20.78
C ASP A 647 7.63 5.97 21.57
N LEU A 648 8.01 7.07 20.89
CA LEU A 648 8.55 8.27 21.56
C LEU A 648 7.51 8.99 22.43
N VAL A 649 6.27 9.07 21.96
CA VAL A 649 5.17 9.79 22.62
C VAL A 649 4.66 9.00 23.83
N SER A 650 4.51 7.69 23.69
CA SER A 650 4.11 6.81 24.79
C SER A 650 5.23 6.58 25.82
N GLY A 651 6.49 6.88 25.45
CA GLY A 651 7.66 6.60 26.26
C GLY A 651 8.11 5.14 26.23
N ALA A 652 7.56 4.32 25.31
CA ALA A 652 8.03 2.95 25.07
C ALA A 652 9.49 2.90 24.60
N GLN A 653 9.94 3.93 23.88
CA GLN A 653 11.34 4.16 23.54
C GLN A 653 11.70 5.61 23.86
N THR A 654 12.84 5.81 24.53
CA THR A 654 13.36 7.17 24.73
C THR A 654 14.04 7.71 23.48
N LEU A 655 14.14 9.04 23.36
CA LEU A 655 14.88 9.67 22.26
C LEU A 655 16.33 9.19 22.20
N GLU A 656 16.98 8.97 23.34
CA GLU A 656 18.38 8.55 23.37
C GLU A 656 18.58 7.10 22.90
N GLU A 657 17.66 6.20 23.25
CA GLU A 657 17.64 4.83 22.73
C GLU A 657 17.40 4.81 21.22
N MET A 658 16.44 5.59 20.73
CA MET A 658 16.16 5.71 19.29
C MET A 658 17.37 6.28 18.53
N MET A 659 17.98 7.35 19.05
CA MET A 659 19.16 7.96 18.44
C MET A 659 20.38 7.04 18.45
N LYS A 660 20.47 6.08 19.38
CA LYS A 660 21.55 5.08 19.37
C LYS A 660 21.48 4.22 18.11
N GLU A 661 20.28 3.82 17.69
CA GLU A 661 20.06 3.05 16.46
C GLU A 661 20.26 3.93 15.22
N ASP A 662 19.76 5.16 15.25
CA ASP A 662 19.89 6.09 14.12
C ASP A 662 21.33 6.50 13.84
N ARG A 663 22.20 6.55 14.85
CA ARG A 663 23.66 6.74 14.66
C ARG A 663 24.28 5.59 13.87
N ASP A 664 23.86 4.35 14.10
CA ASP A 664 24.36 3.19 13.36
C ASP A 664 23.94 3.25 11.88
N LEU A 665 22.76 3.81 11.57
CA LEU A 665 22.32 4.05 10.19
C LEU A 665 23.30 4.95 9.44
N PHE A 666 23.67 6.11 10.02
CA PHE A 666 24.63 7.02 9.38
C PHE A 666 26.02 6.43 9.27
N LYS A 667 26.51 5.73 10.32
CA LYS A 667 27.77 4.98 10.24
C LYS A 667 27.76 3.96 9.10
N LYS A 668 26.64 3.26 8.89
CA LYS A 668 26.51 2.29 7.80
C LYS A 668 26.54 2.98 6.43
N LEU A 669 25.89 4.13 6.27
CA LEU A 669 25.97 4.93 5.04
C LEU A 669 27.42 5.34 4.73
N VAL A 670 28.15 5.85 5.72
CA VAL A 670 29.57 6.23 5.57
C VAL A 670 30.43 5.01 5.23
N LEU A 671 30.21 3.87 5.90
CA LEU A 671 30.95 2.64 5.65
C LEU A 671 30.72 2.13 4.22
N ILE A 672 29.47 2.06 3.77
CA ILE A 672 29.12 1.65 2.41
C ILE A 672 29.73 2.62 1.40
N SER A 673 29.63 3.92 1.63
CA SER A 673 30.22 4.94 0.75
C SER A 673 31.73 4.71 0.59
N ARG A 674 32.44 4.55 1.71
CA ARG A 674 33.90 4.33 1.72
C ARG A 674 34.31 3.05 1.00
N GLN A 675 33.52 1.99 1.13
CA GLN A 675 33.82 0.67 0.54
C GLN A 675 33.00 0.35 -0.72
N PHE A 676 32.34 1.33 -1.34
CA PHE A 676 31.36 1.11 -2.39
C PHE A 676 31.90 0.31 -3.58
N LEU A 677 33.09 0.64 -4.06
CA LEU A 677 33.72 -0.08 -5.18
C LEU A 677 34.04 -1.53 -4.82
N HIS A 678 34.43 -1.80 -3.58
CA HIS A 678 34.70 -3.17 -3.11
C HIS A 678 33.39 -3.95 -3.02
N LEU A 679 32.39 -3.40 -2.32
CA LEU A 679 31.07 -4.01 -2.15
C LEU A 679 30.36 -4.28 -3.47
N THR A 680 30.57 -3.44 -4.49
CA THR A 680 29.96 -3.61 -5.82
C THR A 680 30.84 -4.34 -6.83
N SER A 681 32.03 -4.80 -6.42
CA SER A 681 32.88 -5.65 -7.26
C SER A 681 32.45 -7.12 -7.27
N TYR A 682 31.58 -7.51 -6.34
CA TYR A 682 30.96 -8.83 -6.26
C TYR A 682 29.52 -8.76 -6.79
N GLU A 683 29.02 -9.83 -7.42
CA GLU A 683 27.59 -10.00 -7.62
C GLU A 683 26.98 -10.34 -6.25
N LEU A 684 26.50 -9.32 -5.53
CA LEU A 684 25.79 -9.43 -4.24
C LEU A 684 24.28 -9.56 -4.43
#